data_AF-A0A674PDZ1-F1
#
_entry.id   AF-A0A674PDZ1-F1
#
_cell.length_a   1.000
_cell.length_b   1.000
_cell.length_c   1.000
_cell.angle_alpha   90.00
_cell.angle_beta   90.00
_cell.angle_gamma   90.00
#
_symmetry.space_group_name_H-M   'P 1'
#
loop_
_entity.id
_entity.type
_entity.pdbx_description
1 polymer ?
#
loop_
_entity_poly.entity_id
_entity_poly.type
_entity_poly.pdbx_seq_one_letter_code
_entity_poly.pdbx_strand_id
1 'polypeptide(L)'
;MATPFMAEKNKVAPPVAGSRRAAPGGGGTSLETHRGEPLSNGKCAVSDTVRRFQTDICESPTWESSGSDSSAKTIPRRSSLIKDGSRASRDRKKTVSFSSSLSEKKISSAADCIYTMVEGSELKKIRTNSRVYQRYYLLDTGLQALCWEPSKKESDKARISLDSIREVRTGRNTETFRTSGVYEQISEDCAFSIIYGEMYESLDLVANSAEVANIWVTGLRYETTFMCCGSIIADTQVKQCWKFGLCLTEAKSSRHCLLFFLLIFSRYLMQYGKHALDMLASSQDSLRLIWLEQMFSSAVDPNGKEDAEEGISLQAAIGLIQSVNPGVSGSKVEQRFKELQRVRDRMCSLTLDNGAEDKEHKENKRLIGKREQVIKQEFIEVFHDFCTRPEIYFLLVQFSSNKEFLDTKDLMRFLEAEQGMTVVNEETSLKLIQAHEPSEEGRQQGYLSLDGFTSYLTSPECRLFDREHDAVCQDMSQPLSHYYICSSHNTYLIEDQIRGPSDISGYIRALKMGCRCVEVDVWDGSDGEPVVCTGHTLSPPLAFYSVLEAIEKCAFVASDYPLILCIENHCSHQQQAVMYQHLTRILGDKLYTEPPNQDDSYLPTPHALRHRILLKAQKLVPGTDDEDGEVSEEDEGAEMGQKLKASNSGSATPGGNEKDVVLKSTSPTAVIASNPLHLHQNRFQLLKELSDLVTLCRSVRFIDFSTSSKSQKTWELCSFHETLALRLATESPGDFVNHNKHFLSRVYPSPMRIDSSNMNPQDLWKCGCQIVSMNFQTAGLMMDLNTAWFRQNGNCGYVLRPAIMRQEVSYFSADTRDTVPGVSPQLLHVKVISGQNLPKPRGSGAKGDVVDPYVYVEIHGIPVDCTERRTRTVTQNGDNPIFDESFEFQINLPELAMVRFVVLDDDFIGDEFIGQYTIPLECIQPGYRHIPLQSLTGEELPHARLFVHVALTNRRGGGKPHKRGLSVRKARRGRDYTALRDLGIRAVDDVFKMAAPLLREATDLKENMQNAVAVFRELCGVSAVSNLMQCVLALGSRVSAPDGTPLLLFELRDHYPTLEPQGPLPEVLRRVISTYETMVQACRAVTELSDGINNRLQHIQAMAMEFHEKLQSLAAKEGLKGRKVTRALESFSWNITILKGQADLLQHTKAEVQENMKQIHDAALTGNLTKEGVGVRRVHSLPRRAQDDKPFAKRANDQQVKEDASKPPPQLH
;
A
#
# COMPACT_ATOMS: atom_id res chain seq x y z
N MET A 1 37.05 19.97 54.12
CA MET A 1 38.18 20.78 54.63
C MET A 1 39.35 20.66 53.65
N ALA A 2 40.25 21.64 53.67
CA ALA A 2 41.64 21.62 53.17
C ALA A 2 41.93 21.28 51.69
N THR A 3 42.58 22.24 51.02
CA THR A 3 43.57 22.01 49.94
C THR A 3 44.94 21.62 50.53
N PRO A 4 45.87 21.07 49.73
CA PRO A 4 47.01 21.86 49.18
C PRO A 4 47.11 21.73 47.62
N PHE A 5 47.76 22.58 46.80
CA PHE A 5 49.07 23.27 46.80
C PHE A 5 50.31 22.34 46.58
N MET A 6 51.40 22.68 45.85
CA MET A 6 51.67 23.55 44.67
C MET A 6 53.16 23.35 44.21
N ALA A 7 53.70 24.23 43.32
CA ALA A 7 55.14 24.46 43.00
C ALA A 7 55.89 23.44 42.08
N GLU A 8 56.85 23.79 41.20
CA GLU A 8 57.20 25.08 40.54
C GLU A 8 58.00 24.90 39.19
N LYS A 9 58.62 25.97 38.63
CA LYS A 9 59.29 26.04 37.31
C LYS A 9 60.73 26.61 37.35
N ASN A 10 61.54 26.35 36.29
CA ASN A 10 62.57 27.26 35.69
C ASN A 10 62.83 26.82 34.21
N LYS A 11 63.11 27.64 33.16
CA LYS A 11 63.96 28.83 32.86
C LYS A 11 65.44 28.47 32.51
N VAL A 12 66.18 29.07 31.56
CA VAL A 12 66.22 30.42 30.89
C VAL A 12 66.59 30.36 29.36
N ALA A 13 66.44 31.48 28.60
CA ALA A 13 66.69 31.76 27.15
C ALA A 13 68.17 32.17 26.81
N PRO A 14 68.60 32.99 25.77
CA PRO A 14 68.01 33.70 24.59
C PRO A 14 68.80 33.39 23.25
N PRO A 15 69.24 34.27 22.28
CA PRO A 15 68.83 35.63 21.75
C PRO A 15 68.85 35.89 20.18
N VAL A 16 67.89 36.71 19.68
CA VAL A 16 67.99 37.95 18.80
C VAL A 16 68.91 38.07 17.53
N ALA A 17 68.36 38.48 16.35
CA ALA A 17 68.72 39.74 15.58
C ALA A 17 68.14 39.96 14.11
N GLY A 18 67.40 41.08 13.87
CA GLY A 18 67.38 41.94 12.64
C GLY A 18 66.60 41.55 11.34
N SER A 19 66.36 42.43 10.32
CA SER A 19 66.05 43.90 10.30
C SER A 19 65.64 44.46 8.89
N ARG A 20 64.77 45.50 8.84
CA ARG A 20 64.46 46.49 7.72
C ARG A 20 63.74 46.01 6.42
N ARG A 21 63.25 46.86 5.47
CA ARG A 21 62.35 48.08 5.45
C ARG A 21 62.40 48.81 4.07
N ALA A 22 61.30 48.97 3.31
CA ALA A 22 61.14 49.99 2.23
C ALA A 22 59.71 50.14 1.63
N ALA A 23 59.39 51.33 1.09
CA ALA A 23 58.29 51.74 0.17
C ALA A 23 58.78 53.03 -0.57
N PRO A 24 58.20 53.55 -1.69
CA PRO A 24 56.79 54.01 -1.82
C PRO A 24 56.14 53.83 -3.24
N GLY A 25 54.98 54.48 -3.46
CA GLY A 25 54.06 54.32 -4.62
C GLY A 25 54.47 54.93 -5.99
N GLY A 26 53.53 55.15 -6.93
CA GLY A 26 52.07 54.96 -6.86
C GLY A 26 51.28 55.44 -8.10
N GLY A 27 49.94 55.33 -8.05
CA GLY A 27 48.99 55.67 -9.12
C GLY A 27 48.58 54.48 -10.01
N GLY A 28 47.31 54.32 -10.44
CA GLY A 28 46.09 55.05 -10.09
C GLY A 28 44.88 54.60 -10.94
N THR A 29 43.65 54.67 -10.38
CA THR A 29 42.34 54.23 -10.97
C THR A 29 42.19 52.70 -11.13
N SER A 30 41.02 52.06 -10.95
CA SER A 30 39.73 52.54 -10.41
C SER A 30 38.92 51.41 -9.74
N LEU A 31 38.01 51.77 -8.83
CA LEU A 31 36.84 50.99 -8.35
C LEU A 31 37.08 49.60 -7.71
N GLU A 32 37.29 49.63 -6.39
CA GLU A 32 36.61 48.85 -5.33
C GLU A 32 36.12 47.42 -5.67
N THR A 33 36.65 46.30 -5.13
CA THR A 33 37.03 45.90 -3.73
C THR A 33 35.85 45.82 -2.74
N HIS A 34 35.69 44.77 -1.91
CA HIS A 34 36.46 43.53 -1.70
C HIS A 34 35.53 42.36 -1.25
N ARG A 35 35.89 41.09 -1.47
CA ARG A 35 36.44 40.12 -0.47
C ARG A 35 35.96 40.32 0.98
N GLY A 36 35.59 39.30 1.77
CA GLY A 36 35.57 37.84 1.53
C GLY A 36 36.36 37.06 2.60
N GLU A 37 35.79 35.95 3.07
CA GLU A 37 36.38 34.94 4.00
C GLU A 37 36.63 35.37 5.48
N PRO A 38 36.71 34.44 6.46
CA PRO A 38 36.19 33.06 6.54
C PRO A 38 35.54 32.66 7.91
N LEU A 39 35.21 31.35 8.05
CA LEU A 39 35.09 30.54 9.29
C LEU A 39 33.73 30.35 10.02
N SER A 40 33.60 29.12 10.54
CA SER A 40 32.91 28.68 11.78
C SER A 40 31.50 28.07 11.69
N ASN A 41 31.26 27.16 12.64
CA ASN A 41 30.08 26.31 12.83
C ASN A 41 28.82 27.11 13.21
N GLY A 42 27.63 26.61 12.83
CA GLY A 42 26.35 27.05 13.39
C GLY A 42 25.18 26.13 13.04
N LYS A 43 24.31 25.83 14.02
CA LYS A 43 22.99 25.23 13.79
C LYS A 43 21.95 26.35 13.69
N CYS A 44 21.05 26.27 12.72
CA CYS A 44 19.72 26.92 12.70
C CYS A 44 18.74 25.90 12.11
N ALA A 45 17.51 25.65 12.59
CA ALA A 45 16.58 26.44 13.39
C ALA A 45 16.02 27.66 12.63
N VAL A 46 14.82 27.52 12.09
CA VAL A 46 14.02 28.62 11.53
C VAL A 46 13.04 29.08 12.61
N SER A 47 12.87 30.40 12.74
CA SER A 47 11.96 31.03 13.70
C SER A 47 11.07 32.01 12.95
N ASP A 48 9.81 32.10 13.34
CA ASP A 48 8.94 33.24 13.01
C ASP A 48 9.53 34.55 13.56
N THR A 49 9.11 35.69 12.98
CA THR A 49 8.28 36.71 13.68
C THR A 49 8.31 38.07 12.97
N VAL A 50 7.21 38.39 12.27
CA VAL A 50 6.44 39.66 12.28
C VAL A 50 7.17 41.02 12.27
N ARG A 51 6.72 41.90 11.35
CA ARG A 51 6.40 43.35 11.58
C ARG A 51 5.83 43.96 10.28
N ARG A 52 4.90 44.94 10.28
CA ARG A 52 3.94 45.46 11.29
C ARG A 52 3.02 46.46 10.56
N PHE A 53 1.77 46.63 10.99
CA PHE A 53 1.17 47.95 11.24
C PHE A 53 -0.05 47.77 12.16
N GLN A 54 -0.57 48.87 12.72
CA GLN A 54 -1.26 48.84 14.02
C GLN A 54 -2.46 49.79 14.08
N THR A 55 -3.50 49.29 14.75
CA THR A 55 -4.77 49.89 15.23
C THR A 55 -4.83 51.42 15.44
N ASP A 56 -6.01 51.98 15.17
CA ASP A 56 -6.62 53.03 16.00
C ASP A 56 -7.64 52.41 16.99
N ILE A 57 -7.89 53.12 18.10
CA ILE A 57 -8.73 52.69 19.24
C ILE A 57 -9.56 53.90 19.72
N CYS A 58 -10.75 53.67 20.29
CA CYS A 58 -11.30 54.59 21.30
C CYS A 58 -12.14 53.86 22.34
N GLU A 59 -12.29 54.45 23.53
CA GLU A 59 -12.72 53.79 24.77
C GLU A 59 -14.14 54.20 25.23
N SER A 60 -14.70 53.43 26.16
CA SER A 60 -16.03 53.62 26.76
C SER A 60 -16.01 54.46 28.05
N PRO A 61 -17.15 55.09 28.40
CA PRO A 61 -17.52 55.24 29.82
C PRO A 61 -19.00 54.91 30.12
N THR A 62 -19.31 54.70 31.42
CA THR A 62 -20.64 54.34 31.96
C THR A 62 -21.24 55.45 32.84
N TRP A 63 -22.56 55.71 32.77
CA TRP A 63 -23.37 56.22 33.89
C TRP A 63 -24.90 55.96 33.71
N GLU A 64 -25.69 56.39 34.69
CA GLU A 64 -27.07 56.01 35.07
C GLU A 64 -28.27 56.23 34.11
N SER A 65 -29.16 55.22 34.09
CA SER A 65 -30.59 55.21 34.53
C SER A 65 -31.70 56.08 33.89
N SER A 66 -32.92 55.49 33.91
CA SER A 66 -34.26 56.01 33.54
C SER A 66 -34.50 56.34 32.05
N GLY A 67 -35.70 56.15 31.45
CA GLY A 67 -36.88 55.40 31.88
C GLY A 67 -38.21 56.18 31.89
N SER A 68 -39.04 56.07 30.84
CA SER A 68 -40.51 56.30 30.85
C SER A 68 -41.16 55.81 29.55
N ASP A 69 -42.51 55.76 29.51
CA ASP A 69 -43.32 54.94 28.58
C ASP A 69 -44.72 55.57 28.28
N SER A 70 -45.45 54.98 27.33
CA SER A 70 -46.90 55.11 27.03
C SER A 70 -47.34 56.33 26.18
N SER A 71 -48.48 56.32 25.49
CA SER A 71 -49.59 55.32 25.34
C SER A 71 -50.01 55.23 23.85
N ALA A 72 -51.12 54.67 23.32
CA ALA A 72 -52.49 54.30 23.74
C ALA A 72 -53.16 53.48 22.58
N LYS A 73 -54.38 52.88 22.58
CA LYS A 73 -55.46 52.46 23.50
C LYS A 73 -56.49 51.65 22.65
N THR A 74 -57.43 50.77 23.09
CA THR A 74 -57.61 49.80 24.21
C THR A 74 -58.98 49.09 24.03
N ILE A 75 -59.23 47.92 24.68
CA ILE A 75 -60.54 47.49 25.27
C ILE A 75 -61.68 46.93 24.32
N PRO A 76 -62.48 45.87 24.69
CA PRO A 76 -62.25 44.71 25.59
C PRO A 76 -62.95 43.34 25.20
N ARG A 77 -62.66 42.26 25.98
CA ARG A 77 -63.47 41.10 26.53
C ARG A 77 -64.94 40.83 26.03
N ARG A 78 -65.55 39.62 26.05
CA ARG A 78 -65.31 38.34 26.79
C ARG A 78 -66.11 37.09 26.24
N SER A 79 -65.58 35.87 26.47
CA SER A 79 -66.25 34.57 26.79
C SER A 79 -67.09 33.69 25.79
N SER A 80 -67.05 32.36 26.08
CA SER A 80 -68.00 31.23 25.83
C SER A 80 -67.85 30.28 24.62
N LEU A 81 -68.17 29.00 24.84
CA LEU A 81 -68.19 27.87 23.88
C LEU A 81 -69.58 27.70 23.22
N ILE A 82 -69.61 27.12 22.01
CA ILE A 82 -70.66 26.19 21.51
C ILE A 82 -69.96 25.06 20.71
N LYS A 83 -70.62 23.89 20.58
CA LYS A 83 -70.17 22.72 19.81
C LYS A 83 -71.35 22.17 18.97
N ASP A 84 -71.01 21.36 17.95
CA ASP A 84 -71.90 20.57 17.07
C ASP A 84 -72.74 21.41 16.06
N GLY A 85 -73.04 20.96 14.83
CA GLY A 85 -72.61 19.72 14.15
C GLY A 85 -73.23 19.57 12.74
N SER A 86 -73.29 18.31 12.23
CA SER A 86 -73.97 17.85 10.98
C SER A 86 -73.18 17.89 9.65
N ARG A 87 -73.41 16.87 8.79
CA ARG A 87 -72.86 16.70 7.43
C ARG A 87 -73.95 16.86 6.35
N ALA A 88 -73.70 17.69 5.33
CA ALA A 88 -74.27 17.63 3.97
C ALA A 88 -73.36 18.50 3.05
N SER A 89 -73.29 18.36 1.71
CA SER A 89 -74.11 17.59 0.77
C SER A 89 -73.25 17.01 -0.39
N ARG A 90 -73.87 16.25 -1.29
CA ARG A 90 -73.31 15.74 -2.57
C ARG A 90 -74.27 16.09 -3.72
N ASP A 91 -73.81 15.89 -4.97
CA ASP A 91 -74.60 15.88 -6.22
C ASP A 91 -75.22 17.24 -6.69
N ARG A 92 -75.42 17.53 -7.99
CA ARG A 92 -75.01 16.83 -9.23
C ARG A 92 -74.90 17.72 -10.48
N LYS A 93 -73.95 17.30 -11.34
CA LYS A 93 -73.64 17.67 -12.74
C LYS A 93 -74.81 17.97 -13.71
N LYS A 94 -74.52 18.80 -14.73
CA LYS A 94 -74.74 18.61 -16.19
C LYS A 94 -73.87 19.66 -16.95
N THR A 95 -72.81 19.36 -17.72
CA THR A 95 -72.68 18.72 -19.08
C THR A 95 -73.23 19.56 -20.25
N VAL A 96 -72.49 19.92 -21.32
CA VAL A 96 -71.04 19.78 -21.66
C VAL A 96 -70.48 21.17 -22.13
N SER A 97 -69.63 21.47 -23.15
CA SER A 97 -68.97 20.75 -24.28
C SER A 97 -67.64 21.40 -24.75
N PHE A 98 -66.58 20.59 -24.78
CA PHE A 98 -65.36 20.59 -25.63
C PHE A 98 -64.97 21.76 -26.56
N SER A 99 -63.72 22.22 -26.40
CA SER A 99 -62.70 22.18 -27.46
C SER A 99 -61.48 21.39 -26.93
N SER A 100 -60.50 21.02 -27.78
CA SER A 100 -59.54 19.94 -27.46
C SER A 100 -58.06 20.25 -27.73
N SER A 101 -57.23 19.87 -26.75
CA SER A 101 -55.84 19.37 -26.88
C SER A 101 -54.81 20.16 -27.71
N LEU A 102 -53.87 20.79 -26.98
CA LEU A 102 -52.46 20.38 -27.07
C LEU A 102 -52.05 19.87 -25.68
N SER A 103 -51.12 18.91 -25.63
CA SER A 103 -50.97 17.95 -24.52
C SER A 103 -50.56 18.55 -23.17
N GLU A 104 -51.19 18.08 -22.10
CA GLU A 104 -50.56 17.98 -20.78
C GLU A 104 -49.31 17.07 -20.90
N LYS A 105 -48.12 17.65 -21.10
CA LYS A 105 -46.86 16.91 -20.94
C LYS A 105 -46.73 16.55 -19.47
N LYS A 106 -46.93 15.28 -19.14
CA LYS A 106 -46.68 14.76 -17.79
C LYS A 106 -45.18 14.70 -17.56
N ILE A 107 -44.61 15.78 -17.02
CA ILE A 107 -43.19 15.92 -16.70
C ILE A 107 -42.78 14.71 -15.85
N SER A 108 -41.96 13.85 -16.45
CA SER A 108 -41.62 12.53 -15.87
C SER A 108 -40.16 12.15 -16.12
N SER A 109 -39.44 12.95 -16.92
CA SER A 109 -37.99 12.94 -17.05
C SER A 109 -37.42 14.34 -16.78
N ALA A 110 -36.14 14.44 -16.43
CA ALA A 110 -35.49 15.74 -16.30
C ALA A 110 -35.30 16.46 -17.65
N ALA A 111 -35.29 15.73 -18.77
CA ALA A 111 -35.29 16.32 -20.12
C ALA A 111 -36.57 17.14 -20.39
N ASP A 112 -37.71 16.74 -19.81
CA ASP A 112 -38.94 17.56 -19.85
C ASP A 112 -38.75 18.88 -19.09
N CYS A 113 -38.09 18.85 -17.92
CA CYS A 113 -37.80 20.05 -17.13
C CYS A 113 -36.89 21.02 -17.90
N ILE A 114 -35.83 20.51 -18.53
CA ILE A 114 -34.88 21.29 -19.34
C ILE A 114 -35.61 21.94 -20.52
N TYR A 115 -36.46 21.18 -21.22
CA TYR A 115 -37.28 21.71 -22.31
C TYR A 115 -38.14 22.91 -21.86
N THR A 116 -38.81 22.80 -20.70
CA THR A 116 -39.58 23.92 -20.12
C THR A 116 -38.70 25.09 -19.66
N MET A 117 -37.45 24.85 -19.22
CA MET A 117 -36.51 25.92 -18.89
C MET A 117 -36.00 26.67 -20.14
N VAL A 118 -35.87 26.00 -21.29
CA VAL A 118 -35.52 26.63 -22.58
C VAL A 118 -36.70 27.43 -23.14
N GLU A 119 -37.95 26.96 -22.98
CA GLU A 119 -39.14 27.77 -23.26
C GLU A 119 -39.21 29.00 -22.32
N GLY A 120 -38.82 28.85 -21.06
CA GLY A 120 -38.60 29.93 -20.09
C GLY A 120 -39.74 30.13 -19.08
N SER A 121 -39.52 31.01 -18.10
CA SER A 121 -40.48 31.26 -17.01
C SER A 121 -40.31 32.63 -16.36
N GLU A 122 -41.41 33.21 -15.87
CA GLU A 122 -41.34 34.39 -14.99
C GLU A 122 -40.97 33.99 -13.55
N LEU A 123 -39.82 34.49 -13.08
CA LEU A 123 -39.35 34.32 -11.70
C LEU A 123 -39.10 35.68 -11.04
N LYS A 124 -39.25 35.74 -9.72
CA LYS A 124 -39.03 36.95 -8.91
C LYS A 124 -37.67 36.90 -8.23
N LYS A 125 -36.73 37.74 -8.68
CA LYS A 125 -35.42 37.91 -8.05
C LYS A 125 -35.51 38.75 -6.80
N ILE A 126 -34.95 38.25 -5.70
CA ILE A 126 -34.84 38.96 -4.43
C ILE A 126 -33.46 39.64 -4.35
N ARG A 127 -33.35 40.71 -3.57
CA ARG A 127 -32.08 41.38 -3.21
C ARG A 127 -32.05 41.66 -1.71
N THR A 128 -30.85 41.75 -1.14
CA THR A 128 -30.60 42.01 0.29
C THR A 128 -31.26 43.29 0.81
N ASN A 129 -31.51 44.29 -0.05
CA ASN A 129 -32.28 45.49 0.30
C ASN A 129 -33.81 45.31 0.18
N SER A 130 -34.32 44.08 0.28
CA SER A 130 -35.74 43.69 0.20
C SER A 130 -36.46 44.05 -1.11
N ARG A 131 -35.73 44.45 -2.17
CA ARG A 131 -36.34 44.77 -3.47
C ARG A 131 -36.57 43.50 -4.29
N VAL A 132 -37.76 43.39 -4.86
CA VAL A 132 -38.21 42.25 -5.68
C VAL A 132 -38.31 42.68 -7.14
N TYR A 133 -37.75 41.88 -8.05
CA TYR A 133 -37.76 42.12 -9.49
C TYR A 133 -38.27 40.89 -10.25
N GLN A 134 -39.48 40.98 -10.81
CA GLN A 134 -40.03 39.94 -11.70
C GLN A 134 -39.36 40.05 -13.08
N ARG A 135 -38.80 38.94 -13.58
CA ARG A 135 -38.10 38.85 -14.86
C ARG A 135 -38.41 37.51 -15.52
N TYR A 136 -38.38 37.49 -16.85
CA TYR A 136 -38.36 36.25 -17.61
C TYR A 136 -36.95 35.67 -17.58
N TYR A 137 -36.82 34.43 -17.12
CA TYR A 137 -35.59 33.64 -17.14
C TYR A 137 -35.77 32.51 -18.14
N LEU A 138 -34.73 32.24 -18.92
CA LEU A 138 -34.69 31.13 -19.87
C LEU A 138 -33.30 30.51 -19.89
N LEU A 139 -33.24 29.22 -20.20
CA LEU A 139 -32.00 28.54 -20.50
C LEU A 139 -31.64 28.78 -21.98
N ASP A 140 -30.38 29.11 -22.25
CA ASP A 140 -29.88 29.30 -23.61
C ASP A 140 -30.09 28.04 -24.46
N THR A 141 -30.31 28.18 -25.77
CA THR A 141 -30.71 27.04 -26.64
C THR A 141 -29.59 26.02 -26.85
N GLY A 142 -28.34 26.38 -26.56
CA GLY A 142 -27.20 25.47 -26.45
C GLY A 142 -26.96 24.91 -25.04
N LEU A 143 -27.87 25.13 -24.10
CA LEU A 143 -27.81 24.70 -22.69
C LEU A 143 -26.63 25.27 -21.87
N GLN A 144 -25.83 26.19 -22.42
CA GLN A 144 -24.60 26.69 -21.79
C GLN A 144 -24.81 27.70 -20.66
N ALA A 145 -25.96 28.36 -20.58
CA ALA A 145 -26.16 29.45 -19.62
C ALA A 145 -27.62 29.74 -19.27
N LEU A 146 -27.82 30.27 -18.07
CA LEU A 146 -29.05 30.92 -17.64
C LEU A 146 -29.04 32.40 -18.07
N CYS A 147 -30.06 32.81 -18.83
CA CYS A 147 -30.23 34.18 -19.34
C CYS A 147 -31.52 34.83 -18.81
N TRP A 148 -31.53 36.17 -18.71
CA TRP A 148 -32.73 36.97 -18.45
C TRP A 148 -32.63 38.35 -19.09
N GLU A 149 -33.75 39.09 -19.18
CA GLU A 149 -33.72 40.43 -19.79
C GLU A 149 -32.99 41.49 -18.92
N PRO A 150 -31.94 42.17 -19.44
CA PRO A 150 -31.24 43.22 -18.71
C PRO A 150 -32.09 44.48 -18.58
N SER A 151 -32.03 45.13 -17.41
CA SER A 151 -32.87 46.32 -17.12
C SER A 151 -32.25 47.66 -17.57
N LYS A 152 -31.09 47.61 -18.23
CA LYS A 152 -30.36 48.74 -18.86
C LYS A 152 -29.51 48.18 -20.02
N LYS A 153 -28.96 49.06 -20.87
CA LYS A 153 -28.18 48.72 -22.08
C LYS A 153 -26.85 47.97 -21.88
N GLU A 154 -26.53 47.48 -20.68
CA GLU A 154 -25.39 46.58 -20.43
C GLU A 154 -25.90 45.13 -20.51
N SER A 155 -25.67 44.46 -21.65
CA SER A 155 -26.11 43.08 -21.91
C SER A 155 -25.43 42.05 -21.00
N ASP A 156 -24.12 42.24 -20.79
CA ASP A 156 -23.21 41.14 -20.46
C ASP A 156 -23.31 40.67 -18.99
N LYS A 157 -24.14 41.33 -18.19
CA LYS A 157 -24.40 41.05 -16.76
C LYS A 157 -25.76 40.36 -16.51
N ALA A 158 -26.44 39.93 -17.57
CA ALA A 158 -27.73 39.24 -17.51
C ALA A 158 -27.67 37.77 -18.00
N ARG A 159 -26.48 37.16 -17.85
CA ARG A 159 -26.17 35.77 -18.17
C ARG A 159 -25.31 35.17 -17.04
N ILE A 160 -25.55 33.92 -16.69
CA ILE A 160 -24.71 33.10 -15.79
C ILE A 160 -24.42 31.80 -16.52
N SER A 161 -23.15 31.47 -16.77
CA SER A 161 -22.76 30.18 -17.37
C SER A 161 -23.15 29.04 -16.42
N LEU A 162 -23.70 27.94 -16.93
CA LEU A 162 -24.07 26.82 -16.05
C LEU A 162 -22.83 26.24 -15.35
N ASP A 163 -21.69 26.19 -16.03
CA ASP A 163 -20.38 25.78 -15.49
C ASP A 163 -19.92 26.61 -14.29
N SER A 164 -20.46 27.83 -14.13
CA SER A 164 -20.16 28.69 -12.98
C SER A 164 -21.07 28.41 -11.78
N ILE A 165 -22.18 27.67 -11.94
CA ILE A 165 -23.09 27.31 -10.86
C ILE A 165 -22.42 26.23 -9.99
N ARG A 166 -22.16 26.57 -8.73
CA ARG A 166 -21.60 25.66 -7.73
C ARG A 166 -22.65 24.86 -6.99
N GLU A 167 -23.85 25.43 -6.80
CA GLU A 167 -24.91 24.79 -6.02
C GLU A 167 -26.30 25.37 -6.38
N VAL A 168 -27.35 24.56 -6.32
CA VAL A 168 -28.75 25.03 -6.37
C VAL A 168 -29.48 24.61 -5.09
N ARG A 169 -29.69 25.58 -4.20
CA ARG A 169 -30.34 25.40 -2.90
C ARG A 169 -31.86 25.53 -3.03
N THR A 170 -32.58 24.58 -2.47
CA THR A 170 -34.04 24.62 -2.31
C THR A 170 -34.43 25.37 -1.04
N GLY A 171 -35.60 26.02 -1.06
CA GLY A 171 -36.09 26.81 0.05
C GLY A 171 -35.37 28.16 0.18
N ARG A 172 -35.57 28.80 1.33
CA ARG A 172 -35.23 30.22 1.60
C ARG A 172 -34.01 30.38 2.53
N ASN A 173 -33.03 29.49 2.41
CA ASN A 173 -31.97 29.28 3.40
C ASN A 173 -30.76 30.23 3.28
N THR A 174 -30.64 30.99 2.18
CA THR A 174 -29.57 31.99 2.02
C THR A 174 -29.74 33.19 2.97
N GLU A 175 -28.65 33.93 3.16
CA GLU A 175 -28.68 35.17 3.94
C GLU A 175 -29.54 36.25 3.28
N THR A 176 -29.56 36.33 1.94
CA THR A 176 -30.43 37.24 1.19
C THR A 176 -31.91 37.04 1.53
N PHE A 177 -32.37 35.79 1.60
CA PHE A 177 -33.75 35.50 2.00
C PHE A 177 -33.99 35.85 3.47
N ARG A 178 -33.12 35.36 4.39
CA ARG A 178 -33.26 35.55 5.84
C ARG A 178 -33.19 37.02 6.30
N THR A 179 -32.53 37.89 5.53
CA THR A 179 -32.42 39.34 5.81
C THR A 179 -33.48 40.19 5.07
N SER A 180 -34.34 39.57 4.25
CA SER A 180 -35.33 40.28 3.45
C SER A 180 -36.63 40.54 4.22
N GLY A 181 -37.12 41.78 4.18
CA GLY A 181 -38.39 42.19 4.81
C GLY A 181 -39.67 41.56 4.20
N VAL A 182 -39.53 40.63 3.26
CA VAL A 182 -40.61 39.81 2.68
C VAL A 182 -40.47 38.31 3.01
N TYR A 183 -39.57 37.93 3.92
CA TYR A 183 -39.25 36.53 4.26
C TYR A 183 -40.45 35.67 4.71
N GLU A 184 -41.47 36.25 5.33
CA GLU A 184 -42.71 35.56 5.74
C GLU A 184 -43.77 35.49 4.63
N GLN A 185 -43.62 36.27 3.56
CA GLN A 185 -44.58 36.33 2.43
C GLN A 185 -44.18 35.39 1.27
N ILE A 186 -43.05 34.69 1.41
CA ILE A 186 -42.47 33.81 0.40
C ILE A 186 -42.67 32.36 0.86
N SER A 187 -43.48 31.61 0.12
CA SER A 187 -43.62 30.16 0.32
C SER A 187 -42.28 29.46 0.05
N GLU A 188 -41.88 28.60 0.99
CA GLU A 188 -40.59 27.92 0.96
C GLU A 188 -40.48 26.95 -0.23
N ASP A 189 -41.56 26.25 -0.56
CA ASP A 189 -41.65 25.33 -1.70
C ASP A 189 -41.56 26.05 -3.07
N CYS A 190 -41.79 27.36 -3.10
CA CYS A 190 -41.65 28.20 -4.30
C CYS A 190 -40.28 28.89 -4.40
N ALA A 191 -39.39 28.76 -3.41
CA ALA A 191 -38.13 29.49 -3.31
C ALA A 191 -36.91 28.61 -3.63
N PHE A 192 -35.93 29.18 -4.32
CA PHE A 192 -34.62 28.54 -4.53
C PHE A 192 -33.53 29.59 -4.77
N SER A 193 -32.28 29.20 -4.54
CA SER A 193 -31.11 30.06 -4.75
C SER A 193 -30.05 29.32 -5.56
N ILE A 194 -29.57 29.98 -6.61
CA ILE A 194 -28.45 29.52 -7.44
C ILE A 194 -27.18 30.18 -6.88
N ILE A 195 -26.21 29.37 -6.43
CA ILE A 195 -24.90 29.83 -5.96
C ILE A 195 -23.89 29.65 -7.10
N TYR A 196 -23.17 30.71 -7.48
CA TYR A 196 -22.33 30.71 -8.68
C TYR A 196 -21.05 31.54 -8.55
N GLY A 197 -20.09 31.29 -9.42
CA GLY A 197 -18.78 31.94 -9.43
C GLY A 197 -17.81 31.43 -8.34
N GLU A 198 -16.57 31.90 -8.38
CA GLU A 198 -15.52 31.52 -7.42
C GLU A 198 -15.69 32.19 -6.05
N MET A 199 -16.37 33.34 -6.01
CA MET A 199 -16.69 34.08 -4.79
C MET A 199 -18.02 33.65 -4.14
N TYR A 200 -18.65 32.56 -4.63
CA TYR A 200 -19.94 32.04 -4.16
C TYR A 200 -21.06 33.12 -4.13
N GLU A 201 -21.21 33.86 -5.24
CA GLU A 201 -22.32 34.81 -5.42
C GLU A 201 -23.68 34.09 -5.40
N SER A 202 -24.73 34.79 -4.99
CA SER A 202 -26.09 34.23 -4.90
C SER A 202 -27.09 34.93 -5.83
N LEU A 203 -27.87 34.10 -6.54
CA LEU A 203 -29.06 34.47 -7.30
C LEU A 203 -30.28 33.84 -6.64
N ASP A 204 -30.92 34.61 -5.76
CA ASP A 204 -32.11 34.22 -5.01
C ASP A 204 -33.40 34.48 -5.81
N LEU A 205 -34.20 33.42 -6.03
CA LEU A 205 -35.35 33.39 -6.93
C LEU A 205 -36.60 32.79 -6.26
N VAL A 206 -37.77 33.31 -6.62
CA VAL A 206 -39.07 32.78 -6.21
C VAL A 206 -39.95 32.57 -7.44
N ALA A 207 -40.45 31.34 -7.61
CA ALA A 207 -41.38 30.97 -8.68
C ALA A 207 -42.83 31.38 -8.37
N ASN A 208 -43.71 31.24 -9.37
CA ASN A 208 -45.15 31.42 -9.22
C ASN A 208 -45.88 30.21 -8.60
N SER A 209 -45.29 29.01 -8.69
CA SER A 209 -45.76 27.79 -8.02
C SER A 209 -44.59 26.89 -7.61
N ALA A 210 -44.83 25.98 -6.66
CA ALA A 210 -43.85 24.99 -6.24
C ALA A 210 -43.52 23.98 -7.37
N GLU A 211 -44.44 23.76 -8.31
CA GLU A 211 -44.18 22.93 -9.50
C GLU A 211 -43.13 23.60 -10.40
N VAL A 212 -43.25 24.90 -10.68
CA VAL A 212 -42.25 25.66 -11.45
C VAL A 212 -40.92 25.76 -10.70
N ALA A 213 -40.93 25.95 -9.37
CA ALA A 213 -39.70 25.89 -8.58
C ALA A 213 -39.00 24.52 -8.70
N ASN A 214 -39.75 23.41 -8.60
CA ASN A 214 -39.19 22.06 -8.74
C ASN A 214 -38.74 21.75 -10.16
N ILE A 215 -39.39 22.25 -11.20
CA ILE A 215 -38.93 22.14 -12.60
C ILE A 215 -37.57 22.82 -12.75
N TRP A 216 -37.44 24.07 -12.28
CA TRP A 216 -36.20 24.84 -12.38
C TRP A 216 -35.07 24.24 -11.53
N VAL A 217 -35.37 23.82 -10.30
CA VAL A 217 -34.39 23.14 -9.44
C VAL A 217 -33.95 21.80 -10.04
N THR A 218 -34.89 20.98 -10.52
CA THR A 218 -34.57 19.65 -11.06
C THR A 218 -33.83 19.73 -12.38
N GLY A 219 -34.24 20.63 -13.29
CA GLY A 219 -33.55 20.84 -14.56
C GLY A 219 -32.16 21.45 -14.38
N LEU A 220 -32.00 22.48 -13.54
CA LEU A 220 -30.66 23.01 -13.23
C LEU A 220 -29.77 21.97 -12.53
N ARG A 221 -30.28 21.24 -11.52
CA ARG A 221 -29.51 20.17 -10.85
C ARG A 221 -29.15 19.05 -11.82
N TYR A 222 -30.04 18.67 -12.73
CA TYR A 222 -29.76 17.65 -13.74
C TYR A 222 -28.71 18.13 -14.73
N GLU A 223 -28.79 19.35 -15.27
CA GLU A 223 -27.72 19.90 -16.13
C GLU A 223 -26.37 19.95 -15.40
N THR A 224 -26.32 20.42 -14.15
CA THR A 224 -25.08 20.36 -13.33
C THR A 224 -24.62 18.93 -12.98
N THR A 225 -25.43 17.90 -13.30
CA THR A 225 -25.08 16.47 -13.13
C THR A 225 -24.80 15.79 -14.48
N PHE A 226 -25.34 16.29 -15.60
CA PHE A 226 -25.29 15.67 -16.94
C PHE A 226 -24.39 16.40 -17.95
N MET A 227 -23.96 17.64 -17.68
CA MET A 227 -22.88 18.28 -18.43
C MET A 227 -21.54 17.50 -18.32
N CYS A 228 -21.43 16.57 -17.37
CA CYS A 228 -20.34 15.59 -17.26
C CYS A 228 -20.52 14.34 -18.14
N CYS A 229 -20.90 14.47 -19.43
CA CYS A 229 -20.66 13.44 -20.47
C CYS A 229 -20.94 13.89 -21.94
N GLY A 230 -19.90 14.44 -22.60
CA GLY A 230 -19.52 14.20 -24.02
C GLY A 230 -20.46 14.49 -25.23
N SER A 231 -20.02 15.37 -26.15
CA SER A 231 -20.14 15.29 -27.64
C SER A 231 -19.64 16.58 -28.33
N ILE A 232 -19.10 16.65 -29.57
CA ILE A 232 -18.52 15.69 -30.55
C ILE A 232 -17.61 16.47 -31.57
N ILE A 233 -16.82 15.78 -32.40
CA ILE A 233 -15.72 16.30 -33.27
C ILE A 233 -16.16 16.71 -34.72
N ALA A 234 -15.44 17.67 -35.34
CA ALA A 234 -15.08 17.84 -36.79
C ALA A 234 -15.30 19.28 -37.36
N ASP A 235 -14.46 19.89 -38.21
CA ASP A 235 -13.08 19.62 -38.71
C ASP A 235 -12.23 20.95 -38.66
N THR A 236 -11.50 21.56 -39.61
CA THR A 236 -11.22 21.36 -41.06
C THR A 236 -9.82 21.85 -41.48
N GLN A 237 -8.94 20.90 -41.85
CA GLN A 237 -7.79 20.99 -42.80
C GLN A 237 -6.66 22.08 -42.75
N VAL A 238 -5.42 21.56 -42.60
CA VAL A 238 -4.26 21.68 -43.55
C VAL A 238 -3.22 22.84 -43.47
N LYS A 239 -1.93 22.41 -43.59
CA LYS A 239 -0.68 23.06 -44.11
C LYS A 239 0.42 23.65 -43.15
N GLN A 240 1.62 23.07 -43.36
CA GLN A 240 2.98 23.65 -43.41
C GLN A 240 3.98 23.65 -42.21
N CYS A 241 4.98 22.75 -42.36
CA CYS A 241 6.43 23.05 -42.41
C CYS A 241 7.31 23.22 -41.14
N TRP A 242 8.07 22.15 -40.85
CA TRP A 242 9.56 22.12 -40.90
C TRP A 242 10.39 23.17 -40.13
N LYS A 243 10.92 22.76 -38.96
CA LYS A 243 12.23 23.09 -38.31
C LYS A 243 12.21 22.46 -36.91
N PHE A 244 13.25 21.83 -36.33
CA PHE A 244 14.66 21.57 -36.69
C PHE A 244 14.90 20.03 -36.80
N GLY A 245 16.02 19.49 -37.28
CA GLY A 245 17.23 20.14 -37.79
C GLY A 245 18.54 19.60 -37.20
N LEU A 246 18.95 18.40 -37.64
CA LEU A 246 20.33 17.85 -37.61
C LEU A 246 21.13 17.83 -36.29
N CYS A 247 21.42 16.62 -35.80
CA CYS A 247 22.79 16.25 -35.44
C CYS A 247 22.99 14.72 -35.57
N LEU A 248 23.60 14.26 -36.67
CA LEU A 248 23.90 12.84 -36.88
C LEU A 248 25.16 12.65 -37.76
N THR A 249 26.28 13.19 -37.29
CA THR A 249 27.62 12.97 -37.83
C THR A 249 28.60 12.71 -36.67
N GLU A 250 29.60 11.86 -36.92
CA GLU A 250 30.64 11.42 -35.96
C GLU A 250 30.17 10.56 -34.75
N ALA A 251 29.90 9.27 -35.00
CA ALA A 251 30.01 8.22 -33.99
C ALA A 251 30.87 7.05 -34.53
N LYS A 252 32.15 6.99 -34.13
CA LYS A 252 33.07 5.91 -34.53
C LYS A 252 32.78 4.64 -33.71
N SER A 253 32.62 3.52 -34.41
CA SER A 253 32.60 2.12 -33.94
C SER A 253 32.55 1.88 -32.41
N SER A 254 31.35 1.63 -31.87
CA SER A 254 31.21 1.02 -30.53
C SER A 254 29.89 0.28 -30.36
N ARG A 255 29.91 -0.78 -29.56
CA ARG A 255 28.79 -1.73 -29.35
C ARG A 255 27.53 -1.11 -28.73
N HIS A 256 27.62 0.10 -28.17
CA HIS A 256 26.45 0.79 -27.60
C HIS A 256 25.36 1.06 -28.63
N CYS A 257 25.70 1.38 -29.88
CA CYS A 257 24.71 1.77 -30.88
C CYS A 257 23.70 0.66 -31.23
N LEU A 258 24.04 -0.62 -31.10
CA LEU A 258 23.12 -1.74 -31.36
C LEU A 258 22.13 -1.96 -30.22
N LEU A 259 22.57 -1.84 -28.96
CA LEU A 259 21.67 -1.89 -27.81
C LEU A 259 20.78 -0.63 -27.74
N PHE A 260 21.34 0.53 -28.10
CA PHE A 260 20.56 1.76 -28.26
C PHE A 260 19.58 1.67 -29.43
N PHE A 261 19.94 1.00 -30.54
CA PHE A 261 18.98 0.72 -31.62
C PHE A 261 17.87 -0.19 -31.15
N LEU A 262 18.15 -1.30 -30.44
CA LEU A 262 17.10 -2.18 -29.93
C LEU A 262 16.18 -1.49 -28.91
N LEU A 263 16.73 -0.68 -28.00
CA LEU A 263 15.93 0.09 -27.03
C LEU A 263 15.14 1.24 -27.68
N ILE A 264 15.70 1.92 -28.69
CA ILE A 264 14.97 2.93 -29.46
C ILE A 264 13.91 2.27 -30.34
N PHE A 265 14.21 1.14 -31.01
CA PHE A 265 13.29 0.42 -31.89
C PHE A 265 12.15 -0.23 -31.08
N SER A 266 12.44 -0.75 -29.89
CA SER A 266 11.43 -1.13 -28.89
C SER A 266 10.52 0.04 -28.55
N ARG A 267 11.06 1.21 -28.16
CA ARG A 267 10.25 2.41 -27.89
C ARG A 267 9.50 2.94 -29.11
N TYR A 268 10.08 2.85 -30.30
CA TYR A 268 9.50 3.34 -31.56
C TYR A 268 8.38 2.43 -32.07
N LEU A 269 8.46 1.11 -31.84
CA LEU A 269 7.37 0.16 -32.09
C LEU A 269 6.28 0.26 -31.01
N MET A 270 6.64 0.36 -29.73
CA MET A 270 5.68 0.56 -28.64
C MET A 270 4.90 1.88 -28.79
N GLN A 271 5.51 2.91 -29.38
CA GLN A 271 4.87 4.19 -29.70
C GLN A 271 4.05 4.15 -31.02
N TYR A 272 4.12 3.06 -31.80
CA TYR A 272 3.38 2.83 -33.04
C TYR A 272 2.85 1.39 -33.12
N GLY A 273 2.04 0.99 -32.13
CA GLY A 273 1.57 -0.40 -31.95
C GLY A 273 0.95 -1.07 -33.19
N LYS A 274 0.40 -0.29 -34.14
CA LYS A 274 -0.12 -0.81 -35.41
C LYS A 274 0.90 -1.66 -36.18
N HIS A 275 2.19 -1.28 -36.18
CA HIS A 275 3.21 -2.06 -36.88
C HIS A 275 3.51 -3.42 -36.25
N ALA A 276 3.24 -3.60 -34.94
CA ALA A 276 3.32 -4.91 -34.30
C ALA A 276 2.11 -5.80 -34.64
N LEU A 277 0.92 -5.19 -34.78
CA LEU A 277 -0.27 -5.88 -35.27
C LEU A 277 -0.12 -6.29 -36.74
N ASP A 278 0.45 -5.42 -37.59
CA ASP A 278 0.75 -5.75 -38.99
C ASP A 278 1.73 -6.93 -39.13
N MET A 279 2.64 -7.14 -38.15
CA MET A 279 3.50 -8.33 -38.11
C MET A 279 2.73 -9.59 -37.67
N LEU A 280 1.85 -9.48 -36.66
CA LEU A 280 0.97 -10.59 -36.22
C LEU A 280 0.01 -11.05 -37.34
N ALA A 281 -0.41 -10.14 -38.22
CA ALA A 281 -1.28 -10.44 -39.36
C ALA A 281 -0.55 -11.02 -40.60
N SER A 282 0.77 -11.28 -40.52
CA SER A 282 1.58 -11.62 -41.70
C SER A 282 1.70 -13.12 -42.03
N SER A 283 1.33 -14.02 -41.11
CA SER A 283 1.21 -15.47 -41.36
C SER A 283 -0.27 -15.88 -41.48
N GLN A 284 -0.70 -16.32 -42.67
CA GLN A 284 -2.08 -16.73 -42.93
C GLN A 284 -2.47 -18.06 -42.23
N ASP A 285 -1.49 -18.86 -41.80
CA ASP A 285 -1.68 -20.17 -41.17
C ASP A 285 -1.38 -20.16 -39.66
N SER A 286 -1.56 -19.02 -38.97
CA SER A 286 -1.24 -18.93 -37.53
C SER A 286 -2.34 -19.53 -36.62
N LEU A 287 -1.92 -20.28 -35.59
CA LEU A 287 -2.79 -20.84 -34.55
C LEU A 287 -3.75 -19.81 -33.93
N ARG A 288 -3.26 -18.57 -33.76
CA ARG A 288 -4.02 -17.44 -33.22
C ARG A 288 -5.15 -17.01 -34.18
N LEU A 289 -4.84 -16.87 -35.46
CA LEU A 289 -5.83 -16.51 -36.47
C LEU A 289 -6.92 -17.58 -36.54
N ILE A 290 -6.54 -18.85 -36.68
CA ILE A 290 -7.45 -20.00 -36.72
C ILE A 290 -8.43 -20.01 -35.54
N TRP A 291 -7.94 -19.77 -34.32
CA TRP A 291 -8.78 -19.66 -33.13
C TRP A 291 -9.77 -18.48 -33.18
N LEU A 292 -9.35 -17.31 -33.66
CA LEU A 292 -10.25 -16.16 -33.86
C LEU A 292 -11.30 -16.44 -34.95
N GLU A 293 -10.96 -17.19 -36.00
CA GLU A 293 -11.92 -17.62 -37.02
C GLU A 293 -12.98 -18.57 -36.46
N GLN A 294 -12.55 -19.53 -35.63
CA GLN A 294 -13.43 -20.46 -34.92
C GLN A 294 -14.34 -19.72 -33.93
N MET A 295 -13.79 -18.76 -33.17
CA MET A 295 -14.56 -17.93 -32.25
C MET A 295 -15.65 -17.14 -32.99
N PHE A 296 -15.30 -16.48 -34.10
CA PHE A 296 -16.26 -15.76 -34.93
C PHE A 296 -17.35 -16.69 -35.48
N SER A 297 -16.94 -17.82 -36.07
CA SER A 297 -17.86 -18.82 -36.64
C SER A 297 -18.82 -19.41 -35.59
N SER A 298 -18.38 -19.55 -34.34
CA SER A 298 -19.22 -20.06 -33.24
C SER A 298 -20.38 -19.12 -32.84
N ALA A 299 -20.33 -17.85 -33.26
CA ALA A 299 -21.34 -16.85 -32.99
C ALA A 299 -22.24 -16.51 -34.22
N VAL A 300 -22.09 -17.24 -35.33
CA VAL A 300 -22.99 -17.16 -36.50
C VAL A 300 -24.27 -17.96 -36.22
N ASP A 301 -25.45 -17.38 -36.50
CA ASP A 301 -26.74 -18.07 -36.29
C ASP A 301 -26.95 -19.15 -37.37
N PRO A 302 -27.05 -20.45 -37.01
CA PRO A 302 -27.25 -21.54 -37.97
C PRO A 302 -28.64 -21.54 -38.64
N ASN A 303 -29.54 -20.63 -38.27
CA ASN A 303 -30.85 -20.45 -38.90
C ASN A 303 -30.89 -19.27 -39.90
N GLY A 304 -29.76 -18.62 -40.16
CA GLY A 304 -29.63 -17.60 -41.20
C GLY A 304 -29.98 -18.15 -42.58
N LYS A 305 -30.66 -17.34 -43.40
CA LYS A 305 -30.94 -17.71 -44.81
C LYS A 305 -29.65 -17.63 -45.63
N GLU A 306 -29.50 -18.57 -46.57
CA GLU A 306 -28.30 -18.79 -47.39
C GLU A 306 -27.89 -17.61 -48.30
N ASP A 307 -28.73 -16.57 -48.41
CA ASP A 307 -28.47 -15.33 -49.19
C ASP A 307 -27.99 -14.13 -48.35
N ALA A 308 -27.73 -14.29 -47.05
CA ALA A 308 -27.27 -13.21 -46.15
C ALA A 308 -25.74 -13.22 -45.97
N GLU A 309 -25.11 -12.04 -45.88
CA GLU A 309 -23.66 -11.90 -45.72
C GLU A 309 -23.12 -12.56 -44.44
N GLU A 310 -21.90 -13.12 -44.51
CA GLU A 310 -21.19 -13.80 -43.41
C GLU A 310 -20.81 -12.84 -42.26
N GLY A 311 -21.80 -12.49 -41.43
CA GLY A 311 -21.64 -11.53 -40.33
C GLY A 311 -22.40 -11.92 -39.06
N ILE A 312 -21.73 -11.82 -37.92
CA ILE A 312 -22.33 -11.96 -36.58
C ILE A 312 -23.00 -10.64 -36.16
N SER A 313 -23.92 -10.66 -35.20
CA SER A 313 -24.50 -9.40 -34.70
C SER A 313 -23.46 -8.57 -33.93
N LEU A 314 -23.57 -7.25 -33.98
CA LEU A 314 -22.70 -6.33 -33.23
C LEU A 314 -22.69 -6.63 -31.72
N GLN A 315 -23.83 -7.02 -31.15
CA GLN A 315 -23.92 -7.41 -29.74
C GLN A 315 -23.17 -8.73 -29.44
N ALA A 316 -23.16 -9.69 -30.37
CA ALA A 316 -22.37 -10.92 -30.23
C ALA A 316 -20.87 -10.61 -30.34
N ALA A 317 -20.46 -9.76 -31.30
CA ALA A 317 -19.06 -9.33 -31.45
C ALA A 317 -18.52 -8.63 -30.18
N ILE A 318 -19.32 -7.75 -29.57
CA ILE A 318 -19.00 -7.10 -28.29
C ILE A 318 -18.91 -8.15 -27.17
N GLY A 319 -19.87 -9.07 -27.09
CA GLY A 319 -19.88 -10.13 -26.08
C GLY A 319 -18.66 -11.06 -26.15
N LEU A 320 -18.20 -11.42 -27.35
CA LEU A 320 -16.97 -12.20 -27.55
C LEU A 320 -15.74 -11.43 -27.06
N ILE A 321 -15.59 -10.16 -27.43
CA ILE A 321 -14.47 -9.33 -26.95
C ILE A 321 -14.49 -9.17 -25.42
N GLN A 322 -15.66 -8.91 -24.83
CA GLN A 322 -15.80 -8.80 -23.37
C GLN A 322 -15.63 -10.13 -22.63
N SER A 323 -15.78 -11.28 -23.29
CA SER A 323 -15.48 -12.59 -22.70
C SER A 323 -13.97 -12.83 -22.49
N VAL A 324 -13.13 -12.18 -23.31
CA VAL A 324 -11.66 -12.24 -23.21
C VAL A 324 -11.11 -11.05 -22.41
N ASN A 325 -11.64 -9.84 -22.63
CA ASN A 325 -11.28 -8.65 -21.87
C ASN A 325 -12.51 -7.99 -21.21
N PRO A 326 -12.99 -8.51 -20.06
CA PRO A 326 -14.19 -8.00 -19.38
C PRO A 326 -14.02 -6.60 -18.77
N GLY A 327 -12.80 -6.06 -18.70
CA GLY A 327 -12.56 -4.68 -18.22
C GLY A 327 -12.92 -3.60 -19.25
N VAL A 328 -13.09 -3.96 -20.52
CA VAL A 328 -13.41 -3.01 -21.60
C VAL A 328 -14.92 -2.75 -21.64
N SER A 329 -15.33 -1.48 -21.70
CA SER A 329 -16.74 -1.12 -21.83
C SER A 329 -17.26 -1.44 -23.23
N GLY A 330 -18.41 -2.12 -23.30
CA GLY A 330 -19.06 -2.46 -24.58
C GLY A 330 -19.31 -1.25 -25.47
N SER A 331 -19.52 -0.06 -24.90
CA SER A 331 -19.64 1.22 -25.62
C SER A 331 -18.37 1.61 -26.41
N LYS A 332 -17.17 1.38 -25.87
CA LYS A 332 -15.90 1.65 -26.58
C LYS A 332 -15.72 0.68 -27.75
N VAL A 333 -16.05 -0.60 -27.55
CA VAL A 333 -16.03 -1.64 -28.59
C VAL A 333 -17.04 -1.33 -29.69
N GLU A 334 -18.28 -0.97 -29.32
CA GLU A 334 -19.34 -0.60 -30.25
C GLU A 334 -18.97 0.64 -31.08
N GLN A 335 -18.38 1.67 -30.46
CA GLN A 335 -17.87 2.84 -31.17
C GLN A 335 -16.77 2.44 -32.18
N ARG A 336 -15.82 1.59 -31.78
CA ARG A 336 -14.71 1.17 -32.65
C ARG A 336 -15.19 0.39 -33.88
N PHE A 337 -16.17 -0.50 -33.73
CA PHE A 337 -16.84 -1.14 -34.88
C PHE A 337 -17.50 -0.11 -35.80
N LYS A 338 -18.29 0.82 -35.23
CA LYS A 338 -18.93 1.90 -36.01
C LYS A 338 -17.91 2.79 -36.73
N GLU A 339 -16.73 3.02 -36.17
CA GLU A 339 -15.64 3.76 -36.82
C GLU A 339 -15.05 3.02 -38.02
N LEU A 340 -14.73 1.73 -37.88
CA LEU A 340 -14.20 0.92 -38.99
C LEU A 340 -15.20 0.81 -40.14
N GLN A 341 -16.47 0.56 -39.82
CA GLN A 341 -17.56 0.54 -40.80
C GLN A 341 -17.64 1.87 -41.56
N ARG A 342 -17.64 3.02 -40.84
CA ARG A 342 -17.58 4.35 -41.46
C ARG A 342 -16.32 4.58 -42.31
N VAL A 343 -15.18 3.94 -42.02
CA VAL A 343 -13.97 4.02 -42.84
C VAL A 343 -14.14 3.20 -44.13
N ARG A 344 -14.61 1.95 -44.04
CA ARG A 344 -14.90 1.11 -45.21
C ARG A 344 -15.90 1.79 -46.14
N ASP A 345 -17.01 2.29 -45.61
CA ASP A 345 -18.08 2.88 -46.43
C ASP A 345 -17.59 4.12 -47.20
N ARG A 346 -16.67 4.89 -46.61
CA ARG A 346 -15.96 5.99 -47.29
C ARG A 346 -14.98 5.50 -48.36
N MET A 347 -14.29 4.39 -48.15
CA MET A 347 -13.43 3.79 -49.18
C MET A 347 -14.23 3.23 -50.36
N CYS A 348 -15.30 2.47 -50.12
CA CYS A 348 -16.18 1.95 -51.16
C CYS A 348 -16.86 3.06 -51.97
N SER A 349 -17.16 4.21 -51.34
CA SER A 349 -17.68 5.40 -52.02
C SER A 349 -16.70 6.04 -52.99
N LEU A 350 -15.39 5.81 -52.84
CA LEU A 350 -14.32 6.37 -53.70
C LEU A 350 -13.95 5.47 -54.88
N THR A 351 -14.33 4.18 -54.85
CA THR A 351 -14.01 3.21 -55.91
C THR A 351 -15.04 3.15 -57.04
N LEU A 352 -16.17 3.86 -56.93
CA LEU A 352 -17.31 3.76 -57.85
C LEU A 352 -17.48 4.94 -58.81
N ASP A 353 -16.58 5.95 -58.78
CA ASP A 353 -16.74 7.22 -59.51
C ASP A 353 -16.35 7.13 -61.01
N ASN A 354 -16.69 6.02 -61.67
CA ASN A 354 -16.37 5.71 -63.07
C ASN A 354 -17.60 5.21 -63.85
N GLY A 355 -18.61 6.08 -63.99
CA GLY A 355 -19.60 6.01 -65.07
C GLY A 355 -20.98 5.43 -64.73
N ALA A 356 -21.96 6.34 -64.62
CA ALA A 356 -23.39 6.17 -64.90
C ALA A 356 -24.14 4.93 -64.33
N GLU A 357 -25.02 5.16 -63.34
CA GLU A 357 -26.44 5.48 -63.65
C GLU A 357 -27.22 6.03 -62.44
N ASP A 358 -28.09 7.02 -62.70
CA ASP A 358 -28.83 7.77 -61.68
C ASP A 358 -30.21 7.15 -61.37
N LYS A 359 -30.25 6.21 -60.41
CA LYS A 359 -31.43 5.93 -59.55
C LYS A 359 -31.15 5.00 -58.37
N GLU A 360 -30.47 3.89 -58.61
CA GLU A 360 -30.23 2.82 -57.63
C GLU A 360 -29.43 3.30 -56.39
N HIS A 361 -28.59 4.32 -56.61
CA HIS A 361 -27.84 5.06 -55.59
C HIS A 361 -28.69 5.58 -54.42
N LYS A 362 -30.01 5.75 -54.56
CA LYS A 362 -30.87 6.27 -53.49
C LYS A 362 -31.43 5.21 -52.54
N GLU A 363 -31.42 3.93 -52.95
CA GLU A 363 -31.78 2.80 -52.05
C GLU A 363 -30.52 2.18 -51.44
N ASN A 364 -29.43 1.99 -52.18
CA ASN A 364 -28.17 1.50 -51.62
C ASN A 364 -27.63 2.43 -50.51
N LYS A 365 -27.72 3.75 -50.68
CA LYS A 365 -27.37 4.73 -49.64
C LYS A 365 -28.32 4.74 -48.42
N ARG A 366 -29.44 4.00 -48.48
CA ARG A 366 -30.38 3.77 -47.38
C ARG A 366 -30.16 2.41 -46.68
N LEU A 367 -29.58 1.42 -47.37
CA LEU A 367 -29.13 0.15 -46.77
C LEU A 367 -27.81 0.31 -45.99
N ILE A 368 -26.84 1.05 -46.54
CA ILE A 368 -25.50 1.22 -45.95
C ILE A 368 -25.57 1.73 -44.50
N GLY A 369 -26.51 2.63 -44.19
CA GLY A 369 -26.69 3.19 -42.85
C GLY A 369 -27.25 2.23 -41.78
N LYS A 370 -27.34 0.92 -42.03
CA LYS A 370 -27.97 -0.03 -41.10
C LYS A 370 -27.37 -1.46 -41.06
N ARG A 371 -26.06 -1.62 -41.32
CA ARG A 371 -25.36 -2.90 -41.04
C ARG A 371 -25.15 -3.08 -39.53
N GLU A 372 -26.11 -3.74 -38.88
CA GLU A 372 -26.02 -4.21 -37.49
C GLU A 372 -25.20 -5.51 -37.35
N GLN A 373 -24.66 -6.02 -38.47
CA GLN A 373 -23.74 -7.16 -38.54
C GLN A 373 -22.27 -6.70 -38.65
N VAL A 374 -21.39 -7.47 -38.00
CA VAL A 374 -19.93 -7.34 -38.02
C VAL A 374 -19.35 -8.49 -38.85
N ILE A 375 -18.49 -8.17 -39.82
CA ILE A 375 -17.80 -9.21 -40.62
C ILE A 375 -16.52 -9.71 -39.94
N LYS A 376 -16.07 -10.91 -40.31
CA LYS A 376 -14.89 -11.60 -39.75
C LYS A 376 -13.64 -10.70 -39.63
N GLN A 377 -13.34 -9.94 -40.69
CA GLN A 377 -12.18 -9.04 -40.71
C GLN A 377 -12.31 -7.85 -39.73
N GLU A 378 -13.51 -7.29 -39.57
CA GLU A 378 -13.77 -6.23 -38.59
C GLU A 378 -13.61 -6.78 -37.16
N PHE A 379 -14.13 -7.99 -36.91
CA PHE A 379 -13.99 -8.65 -35.61
C PHE A 379 -12.52 -8.86 -35.23
N ILE A 380 -11.68 -9.34 -36.16
CA ILE A 380 -10.25 -9.58 -35.91
C ILE A 380 -9.51 -8.26 -35.65
N GLU A 381 -9.77 -7.18 -36.41
CA GLU A 381 -9.13 -5.87 -36.18
C GLU A 381 -9.51 -5.28 -34.80
N VAL A 382 -10.80 -5.33 -34.41
CA VAL A 382 -11.25 -4.80 -33.11
C VAL A 382 -10.83 -5.70 -31.94
N PHE A 383 -10.77 -7.02 -32.13
CA PHE A 383 -10.17 -7.93 -31.14
C PHE A 383 -8.69 -7.61 -30.93
N HIS A 384 -7.96 -7.30 -31.99
CA HIS A 384 -6.56 -6.89 -31.86
C HIS A 384 -6.41 -5.57 -31.08
N ASP A 385 -7.23 -4.55 -31.37
CA ASP A 385 -7.21 -3.26 -30.65
C ASP A 385 -7.50 -3.38 -29.13
N PHE A 386 -8.39 -4.29 -28.70
CA PHE A 386 -8.82 -4.39 -27.29
C PHE A 386 -8.25 -5.57 -26.48
N CYS A 387 -7.83 -6.65 -27.12
CA CYS A 387 -7.36 -7.88 -26.43
C CYS A 387 -5.86 -8.16 -26.63
N THR A 388 -5.17 -7.51 -27.57
CA THR A 388 -3.74 -7.76 -27.81
C THR A 388 -2.87 -6.75 -27.07
N ARG A 389 -2.01 -7.23 -26.16
CA ARG A 389 -1.07 -6.39 -25.38
C ARG A 389 0.35 -6.46 -25.95
N PRO A 390 0.89 -5.37 -26.55
CA PRO A 390 2.20 -5.37 -27.20
C PRO A 390 3.35 -5.80 -26.28
N GLU A 391 3.31 -5.42 -25.00
CA GLU A 391 4.33 -5.76 -24.02
C GLU A 391 4.36 -7.25 -23.66
N ILE A 392 3.22 -7.95 -23.74
CA ILE A 392 3.15 -9.41 -23.59
C ILE A 392 3.61 -10.10 -24.88
N TYR A 393 3.29 -9.55 -26.06
CA TYR A 393 3.80 -10.07 -27.33
C TYR A 393 5.34 -10.00 -27.40
N PHE A 394 5.94 -8.86 -27.06
CA PHE A 394 7.40 -8.75 -27.00
C PHE A 394 8.03 -9.68 -25.95
N LEU A 395 7.32 -9.99 -24.85
CA LEU A 395 7.76 -10.97 -23.88
C LEU A 395 7.70 -12.41 -24.44
N LEU A 396 6.62 -12.81 -25.11
CA LEU A 396 6.51 -14.11 -25.77
C LEU A 396 7.63 -14.30 -26.81
N VAL A 397 7.86 -13.28 -27.66
CA VAL A 397 8.90 -13.29 -28.70
C VAL A 397 10.33 -13.35 -28.12
N GLN A 398 10.53 -12.99 -26.85
CA GLN A 398 11.82 -13.13 -26.16
C GLN A 398 12.14 -14.60 -25.78
N PHE A 399 11.12 -15.41 -25.48
CA PHE A 399 11.28 -16.79 -25.02
C PHE A 399 10.91 -17.85 -26.06
N SER A 400 10.10 -17.51 -27.06
CA SER A 400 9.71 -18.43 -28.13
C SER A 400 10.81 -18.65 -29.16
N SER A 401 11.13 -19.92 -29.40
CA SER A 401 12.06 -20.38 -30.44
C SER A 401 11.54 -20.12 -31.88
N ASN A 402 10.23 -19.95 -32.06
CA ASN A 402 9.57 -19.71 -33.36
C ASN A 402 8.96 -18.30 -33.52
N LYS A 403 8.75 -17.57 -32.41
CA LYS A 403 8.15 -16.23 -32.26
C LYS A 403 6.62 -16.14 -32.37
N GLU A 404 5.91 -17.25 -32.53
CA GLU A 404 4.43 -17.31 -32.56
C GLU A 404 3.85 -17.96 -31.28
N PHE A 405 4.52 -18.95 -30.70
CA PHE A 405 4.07 -19.68 -29.51
C PHE A 405 5.24 -20.20 -28.64
N LEU A 406 5.00 -20.43 -27.35
CA LEU A 406 5.94 -21.15 -26.46
C LEU A 406 5.63 -22.64 -26.49
N ASP A 407 6.62 -23.51 -26.73
CA ASP A 407 6.46 -24.95 -26.49
C ASP A 407 6.66 -25.30 -25.00
N THR A 408 6.57 -26.59 -24.63
CA THR A 408 6.78 -27.04 -23.25
C THR A 408 8.15 -26.64 -22.68
N LYS A 409 9.18 -26.48 -23.50
CA LYS A 409 10.56 -26.16 -23.07
C LYS A 409 10.79 -24.65 -23.01
N ASP A 410 10.25 -23.89 -23.97
CA ASP A 410 10.27 -22.44 -23.93
C ASP A 410 9.44 -21.89 -22.76
N LEU A 411 8.31 -22.54 -22.44
CA LEU A 411 7.55 -22.24 -21.24
C LEU A 411 8.33 -22.65 -19.96
N MET A 412 8.90 -23.86 -19.89
CA MET A 412 9.72 -24.29 -18.74
C MET A 412 10.86 -23.30 -18.45
N ARG A 413 11.60 -22.89 -19.50
CA ARG A 413 12.64 -21.85 -19.43
C ARG A 413 12.12 -20.54 -18.83
N PHE A 414 10.96 -20.05 -19.27
CA PHE A 414 10.36 -18.81 -18.76
C PHE A 414 9.98 -18.92 -17.27
N LEU A 415 9.39 -20.05 -16.86
CA LEU A 415 8.96 -20.28 -15.48
C LEU A 415 10.13 -20.32 -14.49
N GLU A 416 11.22 -20.97 -14.86
CA GLU A 416 12.44 -21.04 -14.03
C GLU A 416 13.28 -19.77 -14.10
N ALA A 417 13.50 -19.22 -15.30
CA ALA A 417 14.43 -18.10 -15.49
C ALA A 417 13.86 -16.75 -15.08
N GLU A 418 12.56 -16.50 -15.33
CA GLU A 418 11.92 -15.21 -15.05
C GLU A 418 10.95 -15.28 -13.87
N GLN A 419 10.03 -16.27 -13.84
CA GLN A 419 9.05 -16.37 -12.74
C GLN A 419 9.63 -16.93 -11.43
N GLY A 420 10.89 -17.39 -11.44
CA GLY A 420 11.61 -17.89 -10.27
C GLY A 420 11.05 -19.17 -9.68
N MET A 421 10.24 -19.93 -10.43
CA MET A 421 9.68 -21.19 -9.97
C MET A 421 10.78 -22.23 -9.80
N THR A 422 10.76 -22.94 -8.68
CA THR A 422 11.71 -24.03 -8.42
C THR A 422 11.13 -25.38 -8.82
N VAL A 423 11.95 -26.25 -9.41
CA VAL A 423 11.59 -27.62 -9.82
C VAL A 423 10.45 -27.65 -10.86
N VAL A 424 10.64 -26.95 -11.98
CA VAL A 424 9.74 -27.06 -13.13
C VAL A 424 10.16 -28.26 -13.99
N ASN A 425 9.21 -28.82 -14.74
CA ASN A 425 9.48 -29.85 -15.75
C ASN A 425 8.48 -29.70 -16.92
N GLU A 426 8.69 -30.46 -17.99
CA GLU A 426 7.82 -30.41 -19.18
C GLU A 426 6.35 -30.81 -18.86
N GLU A 427 6.08 -31.60 -17.81
CA GLU A 427 4.72 -31.96 -17.37
C GLU A 427 4.01 -30.78 -16.69
N THR A 428 4.71 -30.00 -15.86
CA THR A 428 4.20 -28.75 -15.27
C THR A 428 3.89 -27.73 -16.36
N SER A 429 4.79 -27.56 -17.33
CA SER A 429 4.55 -26.71 -18.50
C SER A 429 3.37 -27.20 -19.33
N LEU A 430 3.26 -28.51 -19.61
CA LEU A 430 2.13 -29.07 -20.35
C LEU A 430 0.80 -28.85 -19.62
N LYS A 431 0.74 -29.00 -18.29
CA LYS A 431 -0.47 -28.71 -17.48
C LYS A 431 -0.93 -27.26 -17.60
N LEU A 432 0.00 -26.30 -17.55
CA LEU A 432 -0.30 -24.89 -17.76
C LEU A 432 -0.82 -24.63 -19.19
N ILE A 433 -0.26 -25.31 -20.19
CA ILE A 433 -0.77 -25.23 -21.57
C ILE A 433 -2.20 -25.79 -21.67
N GLN A 434 -2.50 -26.95 -21.09
CA GLN A 434 -3.86 -27.49 -21.06
C GLN A 434 -4.86 -26.57 -20.34
N ALA A 435 -4.42 -25.83 -19.32
CA ALA A 435 -5.26 -24.95 -18.52
C ALA A 435 -5.52 -23.57 -19.17
N HIS A 436 -4.52 -22.98 -19.83
CA HIS A 436 -4.57 -21.60 -20.30
C HIS A 436 -4.70 -21.43 -21.81
N GLU A 437 -4.25 -22.38 -22.63
CA GLU A 437 -4.30 -22.25 -24.08
C GLU A 437 -5.75 -22.36 -24.59
N PRO A 438 -6.29 -21.34 -25.29
CA PRO A 438 -7.67 -21.39 -25.75
C PRO A 438 -7.85 -22.26 -27.01
N SER A 439 -6.85 -22.36 -27.89
CA SER A 439 -6.89 -23.21 -29.09
C SER A 439 -6.85 -24.69 -28.72
N GLU A 440 -7.77 -25.50 -29.27
CA GLU A 440 -7.70 -26.95 -29.07
C GLU A 440 -6.48 -27.57 -29.75
N GLU A 441 -6.09 -27.06 -30.93
CA GLU A 441 -4.88 -27.51 -31.62
C GLU A 441 -3.62 -27.15 -30.80
N GLY A 442 -3.56 -25.93 -30.24
CA GLY A 442 -2.47 -25.53 -29.34
C GLY A 442 -2.36 -26.45 -28.12
N ARG A 443 -3.50 -26.78 -27.48
CA ARG A 443 -3.55 -27.77 -26.40
C ARG A 443 -3.09 -29.16 -26.84
N GLN A 444 -3.51 -29.65 -28.00
CA GLN A 444 -3.13 -30.98 -28.50
C GLN A 444 -1.63 -31.08 -28.86
N GLN A 445 -1.03 -30.01 -29.39
CA GLN A 445 0.39 -29.97 -29.77
C GLN A 445 1.33 -29.62 -28.60
N GLY A 446 0.81 -29.06 -27.51
CA GLY A 446 1.62 -28.58 -26.37
C GLY A 446 2.25 -27.21 -26.62
N TYR A 447 1.49 -26.30 -27.24
CA TYR A 447 1.91 -24.95 -27.60
C TYR A 447 1.05 -23.88 -26.91
N LEU A 448 1.68 -22.87 -26.31
CA LEU A 448 1.03 -21.69 -25.71
C LEU A 448 1.12 -20.49 -26.66
N SER A 449 -0.02 -20.08 -27.20
CA SER A 449 -0.18 -18.91 -28.05
C SER A 449 -0.12 -17.61 -27.23
N LEU A 450 -0.17 -16.45 -27.91
CA LEU A 450 -0.17 -15.14 -27.25
C LEU A 450 -1.35 -14.95 -26.28
N ASP A 451 -2.54 -15.44 -26.64
CA ASP A 451 -3.73 -15.31 -25.79
C ASP A 451 -3.69 -16.31 -24.63
N GLY A 452 -3.16 -17.53 -24.86
CA GLY A 452 -2.87 -18.49 -23.79
C GLY A 452 -1.82 -17.97 -22.80
N PHE A 453 -0.78 -17.31 -23.28
CA PHE A 453 0.25 -16.67 -22.44
C PHE A 453 -0.29 -15.45 -21.69
N THR A 454 -1.21 -14.70 -22.28
CA THR A 454 -1.92 -13.59 -21.63
C THR A 454 -2.87 -14.11 -20.54
N SER A 455 -3.60 -15.21 -20.81
CA SER A 455 -4.41 -15.95 -19.84
C SER A 455 -3.57 -16.43 -18.66
N TYR A 456 -2.41 -17.04 -18.92
CA TYR A 456 -1.48 -17.45 -17.86
C TYR A 456 -0.98 -16.25 -17.03
N LEU A 457 -0.48 -15.18 -17.66
CA LEU A 457 0.04 -14.02 -16.93
C LEU A 457 -1.03 -13.27 -16.12
N THR A 458 -2.30 -13.33 -16.51
CA THR A 458 -3.41 -12.67 -15.78
C THR A 458 -4.11 -13.58 -14.77
N SER A 459 -3.67 -14.84 -14.65
CA SER A 459 -4.19 -15.84 -13.72
C SER A 459 -3.92 -15.50 -12.24
N PRO A 460 -4.66 -16.12 -11.29
CA PRO A 460 -4.32 -16.08 -9.87
C PRO A 460 -2.89 -16.56 -9.55
N GLU A 461 -2.34 -17.46 -10.36
CA GLU A 461 -1.01 -18.06 -10.23
C GLU A 461 0.12 -17.05 -10.56
N CYS A 462 -0.16 -16.06 -11.43
CA CYS A 462 0.77 -14.96 -11.76
C CYS A 462 0.53 -13.67 -10.96
N ARG A 463 -0.20 -13.74 -9.83
CA ARG A 463 -0.29 -12.63 -8.87
C ARG A 463 1.08 -12.37 -8.20
N LEU A 464 1.26 -11.15 -7.68
CA LEU A 464 2.47 -10.75 -6.94
C LEU A 464 2.58 -11.40 -5.55
N PHE A 465 1.43 -11.65 -4.89
CA PHE A 465 1.35 -12.25 -3.56
C PHE A 465 1.53 -13.76 -3.63
N ASP A 466 2.48 -14.28 -2.84
CA ASP A 466 2.72 -15.70 -2.72
C ASP A 466 1.58 -16.42 -1.98
N ARG A 467 1.03 -17.45 -2.61
CA ARG A 467 -0.12 -18.21 -2.13
C ARG A 467 0.22 -19.17 -0.99
N GLU A 468 1.50 -19.44 -0.70
CA GLU A 468 1.88 -20.13 0.55
C GLU A 468 1.47 -19.32 1.80
N HIS A 469 1.34 -18.00 1.66
CA HIS A 469 0.86 -17.09 2.72
C HIS A 469 -0.67 -16.92 2.74
N ASP A 470 -1.43 -17.52 1.81
CA ASP A 470 -2.90 -17.64 1.93
C ASP A 470 -3.28 -18.59 3.10
N ALA A 471 -2.32 -19.38 3.62
CA ALA A 471 -2.45 -20.24 4.79
C ALA A 471 -1.47 -19.84 5.92
N VAL A 472 -1.65 -20.43 7.11
CA VAL A 472 -0.76 -20.22 8.27
C VAL A 472 0.55 -20.96 8.03
N CYS A 473 1.57 -20.21 7.62
CA CYS A 473 2.88 -20.73 7.22
C CYS A 473 3.98 -20.50 8.28
N GLN A 474 3.76 -19.59 9.24
CA GLN A 474 4.76 -19.23 10.25
C GLN A 474 4.70 -20.14 11.49
N ASP A 475 5.80 -20.21 12.25
CA ASP A 475 5.85 -20.95 13.51
C ASP A 475 4.92 -20.33 14.57
N MET A 476 3.84 -21.05 14.90
CA MET A 476 2.85 -20.69 15.91
C MET A 476 3.12 -21.27 17.31
N SER A 477 4.30 -21.90 17.52
CA SER A 477 4.73 -22.50 18.80
C SER A 477 5.69 -21.63 19.64
N GLN A 478 5.91 -20.37 19.25
CA GLN A 478 6.64 -19.41 20.07
C GLN A 478 5.72 -18.81 21.16
N PRO A 479 6.27 -18.20 22.23
CA PRO A 479 5.52 -17.42 23.22
C PRO A 479 4.61 -16.33 22.62
N LEU A 480 3.48 -16.01 23.26
CA LEU A 480 2.57 -14.94 22.80
C LEU A 480 3.27 -13.57 22.67
N SER A 481 4.29 -13.29 23.48
CA SER A 481 5.11 -12.07 23.39
C SER A 481 5.91 -11.95 22.08
N HIS A 482 6.10 -13.05 21.33
CA HIS A 482 6.95 -13.12 20.14
C HIS A 482 6.25 -12.75 18.82
N TYR A 483 4.97 -12.34 18.85
CA TYR A 483 4.17 -12.01 17.67
C TYR A 483 3.72 -10.53 17.68
N TYR A 484 3.54 -9.95 16.49
CA TYR A 484 2.61 -8.84 16.30
C TYR A 484 1.18 -9.39 16.30
N ILE A 485 0.24 -8.62 16.84
CA ILE A 485 -1.16 -9.02 17.05
C ILE A 485 -2.07 -7.98 16.39
N CYS A 486 -2.95 -8.43 15.50
CA CYS A 486 -3.88 -7.55 14.79
C CYS A 486 -4.87 -6.95 15.80
N SER A 487 -4.83 -5.63 15.98
CA SER A 487 -5.42 -4.98 17.16
C SER A 487 -6.27 -3.76 16.79
N SER A 488 -7.48 -3.68 17.34
CA SER A 488 -8.38 -2.54 17.18
C SER A 488 -8.37 -1.66 18.44
N HIS A 489 -8.58 -0.37 18.24
CA HIS A 489 -8.94 0.63 19.24
C HIS A 489 -10.43 0.97 19.11
N ASN A 490 -11.11 1.23 20.23
CA ASN A 490 -12.53 1.63 20.31
C ASN A 490 -13.43 0.88 19.29
N THR A 491 -13.37 -0.45 19.32
CA THR A 491 -13.84 -1.36 18.24
C THR A 491 -15.33 -1.23 17.90
N TYR A 492 -16.12 -0.60 18.75
CA TYR A 492 -17.53 -0.30 18.56
C TYR A 492 -17.80 0.95 17.70
N LEU A 493 -16.83 1.85 17.51
CA LEU A 493 -17.01 3.07 16.70
C LEU A 493 -16.88 2.79 15.20
N ILE A 494 -17.81 3.34 14.41
CA ILE A 494 -17.77 3.24 12.94
C ILE A 494 -17.51 4.57 12.21
N GLU A 495 -17.36 5.68 12.95
CA GLU A 495 -17.00 7.02 12.41
C GLU A 495 -16.01 7.76 13.37
N ASP A 496 -16.25 9.05 13.65
CA ASP A 496 -15.41 9.91 14.51
C ASP A 496 -15.58 9.64 16.03
N GLN A 497 -14.64 10.10 16.86
CA GLN A 497 -14.55 9.76 18.29
C GLN A 497 -15.56 10.50 19.20
N ILE A 498 -16.30 11.50 18.71
CA ILE A 498 -17.18 12.38 19.53
C ILE A 498 -18.64 12.30 19.10
N ARG A 499 -18.90 12.16 17.80
CA ARG A 499 -20.23 12.16 17.18
C ARG A 499 -20.54 10.85 16.45
N GLY A 500 -19.53 10.03 16.19
CA GLY A 500 -19.71 8.75 15.52
C GLY A 500 -20.66 7.82 16.28
N PRO A 501 -21.49 7.04 15.58
CA PRO A 501 -22.33 6.04 16.21
C PRO A 501 -21.50 4.85 16.71
N SER A 502 -21.92 4.31 17.85
CA SER A 502 -21.47 3.00 18.34
C SER A 502 -22.33 1.92 17.65
N ASP A 503 -21.72 0.93 16.99
CA ASP A 503 -22.42 -0.13 16.26
C ASP A 503 -21.73 -1.50 16.36
N ILE A 504 -22.53 -2.56 16.51
CA ILE A 504 -22.05 -3.95 16.68
C ILE A 504 -21.27 -4.45 15.46
N SER A 505 -21.52 -3.89 14.27
CA SER A 505 -20.79 -4.25 13.05
C SER A 505 -19.30 -3.90 13.10
N GLY A 506 -18.86 -3.00 13.99
CA GLY A 506 -17.44 -2.74 14.24
C GLY A 506 -16.69 -4.00 14.69
N TYR A 507 -17.19 -4.69 15.74
CA TYR A 507 -16.67 -5.99 16.20
C TYR A 507 -16.74 -7.06 15.12
N ILE A 508 -17.88 -7.18 14.43
CA ILE A 508 -18.08 -8.20 13.39
C ILE A 508 -17.10 -7.98 12.22
N ARG A 509 -16.86 -6.73 11.82
CA ARG A 509 -15.91 -6.35 10.78
C ARG A 509 -14.47 -6.65 11.22
N ALA A 510 -14.07 -6.17 12.40
CA ALA A 510 -12.72 -6.38 12.91
C ALA A 510 -12.37 -7.87 13.04
N LEU A 511 -13.24 -8.67 13.67
CA LEU A 511 -13.03 -10.10 13.85
C LEU A 511 -13.00 -10.87 12.51
N LYS A 512 -13.84 -10.52 11.53
CA LYS A 512 -13.80 -11.10 10.18
C LYS A 512 -12.58 -10.68 9.36
N MET A 513 -12.00 -9.51 9.62
CA MET A 513 -10.72 -9.08 9.06
C MET A 513 -9.51 -9.73 9.75
N GLY A 514 -9.71 -10.65 10.71
CA GLY A 514 -8.64 -11.33 11.41
C GLY A 514 -8.11 -10.59 12.63
N CYS A 515 -8.81 -9.56 13.14
CA CYS A 515 -8.42 -8.89 14.38
C CYS A 515 -8.43 -9.87 15.57
N ARG A 516 -7.39 -9.80 16.41
CA ARG A 516 -7.09 -10.67 17.57
C ARG A 516 -6.96 -9.91 18.89
N CYS A 517 -7.10 -8.58 18.89
CA CYS A 517 -7.28 -7.77 20.10
C CYS A 517 -8.40 -6.74 19.87
N VAL A 518 -9.48 -6.80 20.64
CA VAL A 518 -10.65 -5.89 20.50
C VAL A 518 -10.99 -5.21 21.83
N GLU A 519 -11.63 -4.05 21.74
CA GLU A 519 -11.83 -3.10 22.83
C GLU A 519 -13.30 -2.90 23.16
N VAL A 520 -13.65 -2.92 24.45
CA VAL A 520 -15.02 -2.79 24.95
C VAL A 520 -15.03 -1.90 26.19
N ASP A 521 -15.55 -0.69 26.04
CA ASP A 521 -15.60 0.32 27.10
C ASP A 521 -16.96 0.23 27.78
N VAL A 522 -17.02 -0.33 28.99
CA VAL A 522 -18.27 -0.72 29.63
C VAL A 522 -18.66 0.26 30.74
N TRP A 523 -19.84 0.83 30.62
CA TRP A 523 -20.43 1.85 31.50
C TRP A 523 -21.74 1.35 32.13
N ASP A 524 -22.15 1.97 33.24
CA ASP A 524 -23.46 1.72 33.85
C ASP A 524 -24.61 2.11 32.89
N GLY A 525 -25.50 1.16 32.56
CA GLY A 525 -26.74 1.44 31.86
C GLY A 525 -27.87 1.89 32.81
N SER A 526 -28.86 2.62 32.27
CA SER A 526 -30.01 3.13 33.04
C SER A 526 -30.88 2.06 33.66
N ASP A 527 -30.91 0.88 33.04
CA ASP A 527 -31.88 -0.18 33.32
C ASP A 527 -31.27 -1.30 34.20
N GLY A 528 -30.03 -1.10 34.69
CA GLY A 528 -29.26 -2.08 35.47
C GLY A 528 -28.43 -3.07 34.63
N GLU A 529 -28.55 -3.01 33.31
CA GLU A 529 -27.76 -3.78 32.34
C GLU A 529 -26.56 -2.95 31.85
N PRO A 530 -25.32 -3.48 31.84
CA PRO A 530 -24.14 -2.76 31.36
C PRO A 530 -24.24 -2.38 29.88
N VAL A 531 -23.65 -1.25 29.50
CA VAL A 531 -23.67 -0.72 28.13
C VAL A 531 -22.28 -0.32 27.62
N VAL A 532 -22.12 -0.19 26.31
CA VAL A 532 -20.85 0.10 25.61
C VAL A 532 -20.97 1.37 24.78
N CYS A 533 -20.08 2.33 25.03
CA CYS A 533 -19.99 3.64 24.38
C CYS A 533 -18.70 4.36 24.82
N THR A 534 -18.28 5.44 24.12
CA THR A 534 -17.38 6.40 24.78
C THR A 534 -18.17 7.16 25.84
N GLY A 535 -17.56 7.51 26.97
CA GLY A 535 -18.22 8.29 28.03
C GLY A 535 -18.64 9.72 27.63
N HIS A 536 -18.47 10.13 26.37
CA HIS A 536 -18.70 11.49 25.86
C HIS A 536 -19.53 11.56 24.55
N THR A 537 -19.86 10.44 23.90
CA THR A 537 -20.65 10.44 22.65
C THR A 537 -22.11 10.87 22.84
N LEU A 538 -22.69 11.48 21.80
CA LEU A 538 -24.14 11.76 21.68
C LEU A 538 -24.95 10.60 21.07
N SER A 539 -24.31 9.47 20.73
CA SER A 539 -24.96 8.30 20.13
C SER A 539 -25.57 7.36 21.19
N PRO A 540 -26.64 6.62 20.87
CA PRO A 540 -27.18 5.61 21.79
C PRO A 540 -26.12 4.53 22.09
N PRO A 541 -25.97 4.09 23.36
CA PRO A 541 -24.99 3.08 23.72
C PRO A 541 -25.49 1.68 23.37
N LEU A 542 -24.56 0.74 23.16
CA LEU A 542 -24.87 -0.65 22.84
C LEU A 542 -25.07 -1.47 24.13
N ALA A 543 -26.03 -2.40 24.15
CA ALA A 543 -26.11 -3.35 25.27
C ALA A 543 -24.88 -4.28 25.29
N PHE A 544 -24.17 -4.37 26.42
CA PHE A 544 -22.97 -5.20 26.57
C PHE A 544 -23.22 -6.68 26.26
N TYR A 545 -24.40 -7.18 26.63
CA TYR A 545 -24.89 -8.51 26.27
C TYR A 545 -24.81 -8.79 24.76
N SER A 546 -25.30 -7.86 23.94
CA SER A 546 -25.34 -7.98 22.48
C SER A 546 -23.96 -7.88 21.83
N VAL A 547 -23.05 -7.11 22.43
CA VAL A 547 -21.64 -7.04 22.03
C VAL A 547 -20.94 -8.38 22.29
N LEU A 548 -21.11 -8.96 23.49
CA LEU A 548 -20.55 -10.28 23.81
C LEU A 548 -21.14 -11.39 22.93
N GLU A 549 -22.44 -11.38 22.63
CA GLU A 549 -23.02 -12.33 21.66
C GLU A 549 -22.40 -12.21 20.25
N ALA A 550 -22.08 -10.99 19.79
CA ALA A 550 -21.45 -10.80 18.49
C ALA A 550 -19.99 -11.29 18.48
N ILE A 551 -19.26 -11.03 19.58
CA ILE A 551 -17.89 -11.52 19.78
C ILE A 551 -17.87 -13.05 19.87
N GLU A 552 -18.73 -13.68 20.67
CA GLU A 552 -18.83 -15.14 20.83
C GLU A 552 -18.96 -15.87 19.49
N LYS A 553 -19.84 -15.35 18.62
CA LYS A 553 -20.15 -15.90 17.29
C LYS A 553 -19.06 -15.63 16.25
N CYS A 554 -18.33 -14.52 16.36
CA CYS A 554 -17.34 -14.09 15.36
C CYS A 554 -15.89 -14.37 15.74
N ALA A 555 -15.58 -14.62 17.02
CA ALA A 555 -14.22 -14.70 17.56
C ALA A 555 -13.30 -15.64 16.79
N PHE A 556 -13.80 -16.80 16.35
CA PHE A 556 -13.00 -17.83 15.68
C PHE A 556 -13.48 -18.14 14.25
N VAL A 557 -14.07 -17.15 13.56
CA VAL A 557 -14.55 -17.30 12.16
C VAL A 557 -13.42 -17.12 11.14
N ALA A 558 -12.46 -16.23 11.41
CA ALA A 558 -11.34 -15.94 10.51
C ALA A 558 -9.98 -16.47 11.02
N SER A 559 -9.92 -17.01 12.23
CA SER A 559 -8.68 -17.47 12.86
C SER A 559 -8.98 -18.32 14.10
N ASP A 560 -8.32 -19.47 14.24
CA ASP A 560 -8.40 -20.34 15.43
C ASP A 560 -7.63 -19.77 16.63
N TYR A 561 -6.75 -18.79 16.40
CA TYR A 561 -5.82 -18.27 17.40
C TYR A 561 -6.49 -17.32 18.40
N PRO A 562 -5.96 -17.22 19.64
CA PRO A 562 -6.64 -16.55 20.75
C PRO A 562 -7.05 -15.11 20.46
N LEU A 563 -8.17 -14.71 21.06
CA LEU A 563 -8.68 -13.34 21.05
C LEU A 563 -8.37 -12.67 22.40
N ILE A 564 -7.69 -11.53 22.38
CA ILE A 564 -7.58 -10.65 23.54
C ILE A 564 -8.79 -9.72 23.55
N LEU A 565 -9.47 -9.65 24.69
CA LEU A 565 -10.61 -8.79 24.94
C LEU A 565 -10.21 -7.76 26.00
N CYS A 566 -9.98 -6.52 25.56
CA CYS A 566 -9.71 -5.38 26.41
C CYS A 566 -11.03 -4.84 26.96
N ILE A 567 -11.21 -4.93 28.27
CA ILE A 567 -12.35 -4.32 28.98
C ILE A 567 -11.86 -3.05 29.67
N GLU A 568 -12.35 -1.89 29.24
CA GLU A 568 -12.24 -0.66 30.02
C GLU A 568 -13.49 -0.57 30.91
N ASN A 569 -13.32 -0.60 32.24
CA ASN A 569 -14.41 -0.83 33.19
C ASN A 569 -14.75 0.46 33.97
N HIS A 570 -15.91 1.03 33.67
CA HIS A 570 -16.49 2.21 34.32
C HIS A 570 -17.82 1.88 35.04
N CYS A 571 -18.11 0.60 35.28
CA CYS A 571 -19.35 0.15 35.91
C CYS A 571 -19.31 0.24 37.44
N SER A 572 -20.44 0.58 38.05
CA SER A 572 -20.74 0.36 39.46
C SER A 572 -20.56 -1.11 39.86
N HIS A 573 -20.28 -1.35 41.14
CA HIS A 573 -20.09 -2.71 41.69
C HIS A 573 -21.27 -3.66 41.39
N GLN A 574 -22.50 -3.12 41.35
CA GLN A 574 -23.69 -3.89 41.01
C GLN A 574 -23.69 -4.32 39.54
N GLN A 575 -23.34 -3.43 38.60
CA GLN A 575 -23.30 -3.77 37.18
C GLN A 575 -22.05 -4.56 36.79
N GLN A 576 -20.95 -4.47 37.55
CA GLN A 576 -19.81 -5.40 37.43
C GLN A 576 -20.22 -6.86 37.69
N ALA A 577 -21.15 -7.11 38.63
CA ALA A 577 -21.67 -8.46 38.86
C ALA A 577 -22.52 -8.97 37.67
N VAL A 578 -23.26 -8.08 36.99
CA VAL A 578 -23.98 -8.41 35.74
C VAL A 578 -22.99 -8.64 34.59
N MET A 579 -21.94 -7.82 34.48
CA MET A 579 -20.85 -7.97 33.53
C MET A 579 -20.16 -9.33 33.66
N TYR A 580 -19.83 -9.74 34.89
CA TYR A 580 -19.28 -11.06 35.22
C TYR A 580 -20.21 -12.20 34.80
N GLN A 581 -21.52 -12.09 35.11
CA GLN A 581 -22.52 -13.08 34.70
C GLN A 581 -22.64 -13.20 33.18
N HIS A 582 -22.56 -12.09 32.43
CA HIS A 582 -22.59 -12.13 30.97
C HIS A 582 -21.30 -12.69 30.37
N LEU A 583 -20.12 -12.28 30.87
CA LEU A 583 -18.83 -12.81 30.42
C LEU A 583 -18.76 -14.34 30.60
N THR A 584 -19.09 -14.84 31.79
CA THR A 584 -19.05 -16.28 32.10
C THR A 584 -20.13 -17.07 31.36
N ARG A 585 -21.38 -16.58 31.28
CA ARG A 585 -22.48 -17.27 30.60
C ARG A 585 -22.36 -17.32 29.08
N ILE A 586 -21.86 -16.25 28.45
CA ILE A 586 -21.84 -16.13 26.98
C ILE A 586 -20.56 -16.72 26.41
N LEU A 587 -19.39 -16.40 26.99
CA LEU A 587 -18.12 -16.89 26.47
C LEU A 587 -17.86 -18.34 26.93
N GLY A 588 -18.33 -18.72 28.12
CA GLY A 588 -18.25 -20.10 28.63
C GLY A 588 -16.82 -20.66 28.56
N ASP A 589 -16.69 -21.88 28.04
CA ASP A 589 -15.40 -22.58 27.89
C ASP A 589 -14.40 -21.88 26.94
N LYS A 590 -14.83 -20.88 26.16
CA LYS A 590 -13.89 -20.03 25.39
C LYS A 590 -13.08 -19.12 26.32
N LEU A 591 -13.58 -18.75 27.49
CA LEU A 591 -12.89 -17.85 28.41
C LEU A 591 -11.71 -18.54 29.12
N TYR A 592 -10.53 -17.92 29.13
CA TYR A 592 -9.33 -18.51 29.74
C TYR A 592 -9.14 -18.10 31.20
N THR A 593 -9.44 -19.03 32.12
CA THR A 593 -9.45 -18.81 33.58
C THR A 593 -8.37 -19.58 34.35
N GLU A 594 -7.47 -20.29 33.68
CA GLU A 594 -6.35 -20.98 34.33
C GLU A 594 -5.30 -19.98 34.83
N PRO A 595 -4.76 -20.14 36.06
CA PRO A 595 -3.78 -19.22 36.62
C PRO A 595 -2.39 -19.41 35.95
N PRO A 596 -1.60 -18.33 35.78
CA PRO A 596 -0.25 -18.44 35.21
C PRO A 596 0.69 -19.23 36.14
N ASN A 597 1.51 -20.11 35.55
CA ASN A 597 2.59 -20.76 36.27
C ASN A 597 3.69 -19.73 36.62
N GLN A 598 4.17 -19.74 37.86
CA GLN A 598 5.16 -18.76 38.32
C GLN A 598 6.59 -19.08 37.89
N ASP A 599 6.86 -20.33 37.50
CA ASP A 599 8.15 -20.78 36.99
C ASP A 599 8.31 -20.52 35.46
N ASP A 600 7.23 -20.18 34.75
CA ASP A 600 7.25 -19.98 33.29
C ASP A 600 7.91 -18.64 32.92
N SER A 601 9.04 -18.73 32.24
CA SER A 601 9.83 -17.57 31.78
C SER A 601 9.20 -16.81 30.59
N TYR A 602 8.07 -17.28 30.07
CA TYR A 602 7.37 -16.72 28.92
C TYR A 602 5.86 -16.97 29.00
N LEU A 603 5.07 -16.20 28.24
CA LEU A 603 3.65 -16.50 28.02
C LEU A 603 3.44 -17.78 27.19
N PRO A 604 2.30 -18.50 27.35
CA PRO A 604 1.93 -19.61 26.49
C PRO A 604 1.87 -19.24 24.99
N THR A 605 1.87 -20.25 24.13
CA THR A 605 1.94 -20.06 22.68
C THR A 605 0.55 -19.78 22.08
N PRO A 606 0.43 -19.05 20.95
CA PRO A 606 -0.85 -18.91 20.25
C PRO A 606 -1.46 -20.28 19.89
N HIS A 607 -0.63 -21.27 19.53
CA HIS A 607 -1.11 -22.63 19.22
C HIS A 607 -1.73 -23.34 20.43
N ALA A 608 -1.19 -23.15 21.64
CA ALA A 608 -1.74 -23.72 22.88
C ALA A 608 -3.03 -23.03 23.32
N LEU A 609 -3.18 -21.74 23.04
CA LEU A 609 -4.32 -20.90 23.40
C LEU A 609 -5.41 -20.84 22.30
N ARG A 610 -5.43 -21.77 21.34
CA ARG A 610 -6.45 -21.79 20.27
C ARG A 610 -7.86 -21.92 20.83
N HIS A 611 -8.79 -21.23 20.19
CA HIS A 611 -10.20 -21.06 20.58
C HIS A 611 -10.42 -20.46 21.98
N ARG A 612 -9.41 -19.83 22.59
CA ARG A 612 -9.51 -19.14 23.88
C ARG A 612 -9.63 -17.62 23.74
N ILE A 613 -10.31 -17.00 24.71
CA ILE A 613 -10.47 -15.56 24.88
C ILE A 613 -9.77 -15.16 26.18
N LEU A 614 -8.83 -14.22 26.09
CA LEU A 614 -8.06 -13.69 27.22
C LEU A 614 -8.61 -12.31 27.61
N LEU A 615 -8.80 -12.03 28.90
CA LEU A 615 -9.19 -10.69 29.35
C LEU A 615 -7.96 -9.82 29.66
N LYS A 616 -7.85 -8.65 29.01
CA LYS A 616 -7.08 -7.50 29.52
C LYS A 616 -8.04 -6.66 30.35
N ALA A 617 -7.78 -6.63 31.65
CA ALA A 617 -8.36 -5.69 32.60
C ALA A 617 -7.41 -5.60 33.82
N GLN A 618 -7.82 -4.83 34.83
CA GLN A 618 -7.13 -4.80 36.11
C GLN A 618 -7.45 -6.02 36.98
N LYS A 619 -6.55 -6.33 37.91
CA LYS A 619 -6.69 -7.42 38.87
C LYS A 619 -6.26 -6.95 40.26
N LEU A 620 -7.04 -7.32 41.27
CA LEU A 620 -6.75 -7.05 42.68
C LEU A 620 -5.35 -7.54 43.09
N VAL A 621 -4.81 -6.98 44.17
CA VAL A 621 -3.49 -7.35 44.70
C VAL A 621 -3.64 -8.61 45.57
N PRO A 622 -2.86 -9.70 45.32
CA PRO A 622 -2.94 -10.90 46.15
C PRO A 622 -2.59 -10.60 47.62
N GLY A 623 -3.45 -11.03 48.55
CA GLY A 623 -3.25 -10.88 49.99
C GLY A 623 -4.47 -10.35 50.78
N THR A 624 -5.54 -9.93 50.11
CA THR A 624 -6.85 -9.65 50.73
C THR A 624 -7.76 -10.86 50.57
N ASP A 625 -7.62 -11.84 51.47
CA ASP A 625 -8.51 -12.98 51.52
C ASP A 625 -9.92 -12.53 51.97
N ASP A 626 -10.84 -12.47 51.00
CA ASP A 626 -12.31 -12.37 51.12
C ASP A 626 -13.02 -11.00 51.14
N GLU A 627 -12.39 -9.89 50.71
CA GLU A 627 -13.12 -8.64 50.40
C GLU A 627 -12.72 -8.00 49.04
N ASP A 628 -13.69 -7.34 48.40
CA ASP A 628 -13.51 -6.53 47.17
C ASP A 628 -12.61 -5.31 47.43
N GLY A 629 -11.86 -4.86 46.43
CA GLY A 629 -10.79 -3.87 46.64
C GLY A 629 -10.80 -2.67 45.69
N GLU A 630 -10.17 -1.57 46.14
CA GLU A 630 -9.89 -0.42 45.29
C GLU A 630 -8.83 -0.74 44.23
N VAL A 631 -9.13 -0.37 42.98
CA VAL A 631 -8.15 -0.25 41.90
C VAL A 631 -8.17 1.17 41.32
N SER A 632 -7.22 1.51 40.45
CA SER A 632 -7.15 2.86 39.85
C SER A 632 -7.84 2.87 38.49
N GLU A 633 -8.74 3.82 38.20
CA GLU A 633 -9.44 3.86 36.91
C GLU A 633 -8.47 3.77 35.71
N GLU A 634 -8.78 2.88 34.75
CA GLU A 634 -8.10 2.84 33.44
C GLU A 634 -8.75 3.84 32.48
N ASP A 635 -9.00 5.07 32.94
CA ASP A 635 -9.41 6.16 32.06
C ASP A 635 -8.21 6.54 31.18
N GLU A 636 -8.04 5.79 30.09
CA GLU A 636 -6.95 5.93 29.13
C GLU A 636 -7.03 7.28 28.37
N GLY A 637 -8.10 8.07 28.56
CA GLY A 637 -8.34 9.40 27.99
C GLY A 637 -8.08 10.62 28.90
N ALA A 638 -8.49 10.60 30.17
CA ALA A 638 -8.56 11.81 31.02
C ALA A 638 -7.22 12.37 31.49
N GLU A 639 -6.14 11.58 31.48
CA GLU A 639 -4.78 12.02 31.87
C GLU A 639 -4.30 13.28 31.11
N MET A 640 -4.81 13.53 29.89
CA MET A 640 -4.47 14.71 29.11
C MET A 640 -5.37 15.92 29.43
N GLY A 641 -6.67 15.69 29.68
CA GLY A 641 -7.61 16.74 30.07
C GLY A 641 -7.23 17.43 31.39
N GLN A 642 -6.63 16.69 32.32
CA GLN A 642 -6.08 17.25 33.56
C GLN A 642 -4.83 18.11 33.32
N LYS A 643 -3.92 17.69 32.42
CA LYS A 643 -2.71 18.46 32.06
C LYS A 643 -3.07 19.78 31.38
N LEU A 644 -4.06 19.79 30.49
CA LEU A 644 -4.56 21.02 29.84
C LEU A 644 -5.16 22.03 30.84
N LYS A 645 -5.87 21.54 31.87
CA LYS A 645 -6.35 22.38 32.98
C LYS A 645 -5.18 22.95 33.80
N ALA A 646 -4.16 22.14 34.10
CA ALA A 646 -2.97 22.58 34.84
C ALA A 646 -2.11 23.61 34.08
N SER A 647 -2.02 23.52 32.74
CA SER A 647 -1.31 24.51 31.93
C SER A 647 -1.99 25.88 31.87
N ASN A 648 -3.30 25.95 32.11
CA ASN A 648 -4.05 27.22 32.14
C ASN A 648 -3.94 27.99 33.47
N SER A 649 -3.33 27.41 34.52
CA SER A 649 -3.13 28.05 35.82
C SER A 649 -1.68 28.46 36.08
N GLY A 650 -1.09 29.29 35.19
CA GLY A 650 0.37 29.42 35.12
C GLY A 650 0.99 30.72 34.59
N SER A 651 0.38 31.91 34.74
CA SER A 651 1.05 33.17 34.34
C SER A 651 0.72 34.40 35.21
N ALA A 652 1.55 34.67 36.22
CA ALA A 652 1.62 35.97 36.90
C ALA A 652 3.02 36.20 37.48
N THR A 653 3.78 37.13 36.89
CA THR A 653 5.08 37.61 37.40
C THR A 653 5.01 39.08 37.81
N PRO A 654 5.82 39.56 38.77
CA PRO A 654 5.46 40.73 39.57
C PRO A 654 5.98 42.08 39.06
N GLY A 655 5.19 43.11 39.32
CA GLY A 655 5.52 44.54 39.29
C GLY A 655 4.33 45.30 39.87
N GLY A 656 4.54 46.26 40.77
CA GLY A 656 3.44 46.80 41.59
C GLY A 656 3.52 48.28 41.90
N ASN A 657 2.50 48.78 42.60
CA ASN A 657 2.57 49.94 43.49
C ASN A 657 1.36 49.97 44.45
N GLU A 658 1.42 50.81 45.47
CA GLU A 658 0.62 50.75 46.69
C GLU A 658 -0.77 51.41 46.58
N LYS A 659 -1.80 50.85 47.25
CA LYS A 659 -2.35 51.39 48.52
C LYS A 659 -3.50 50.59 49.15
N ASP A 660 -3.69 50.86 50.43
CA ASP A 660 -4.65 50.40 51.46
C ASP A 660 -6.07 50.00 50.96
N VAL A 661 -6.83 49.10 51.60
CA VAL A 661 -7.17 49.08 53.05
C VAL A 661 -7.36 47.68 53.65
N VAL A 662 -6.56 47.39 54.69
CA VAL A 662 -6.81 46.75 56.01
C VAL A 662 -7.96 45.72 56.22
N LEU A 663 -7.65 44.72 57.09
CA LEU A 663 -8.49 43.74 57.83
C LEU A 663 -8.58 42.32 57.19
N LYS A 664 -8.20 41.21 57.86
CA LYS A 664 -7.59 41.02 59.20
C LYS A 664 -6.66 39.79 59.26
N SER A 665 -5.39 40.06 59.58
CA SER A 665 -4.41 39.23 60.29
C SER A 665 -4.84 37.91 60.95
N THR A 666 -4.10 36.81 60.69
CA THR A 666 -3.26 36.14 61.71
C THR A 666 -2.21 35.20 61.09
N SER A 667 -1.03 35.14 61.72
CA SER A 667 0.15 34.29 61.42
C SER A 667 1.14 34.42 62.61
N PRO A 668 2.32 33.76 62.70
CA PRO A 668 2.96 32.81 61.75
C PRO A 668 3.62 31.55 62.40
N THR A 669 4.33 30.77 61.57
CA THR A 669 5.50 29.88 61.89
C THR A 669 5.39 28.70 62.87
N ALA A 670 5.60 27.47 62.36
CA ALA A 670 6.70 26.56 62.81
C ALA A 670 6.95 25.35 61.86
N VAL A 671 8.02 25.47 61.07
CA VAL A 671 8.88 24.52 60.32
C VAL A 671 8.79 22.98 60.55
N ILE A 672 9.09 22.22 59.46
CA ILE A 672 9.68 20.85 59.33
C ILE A 672 8.80 19.69 58.78
N ALA A 673 9.13 19.31 57.53
CA ALA A 673 9.11 17.99 56.87
C ALA A 673 7.94 16.97 57.02
N SER A 674 7.20 16.76 55.92
CA SER A 674 6.84 15.42 55.41
C SER A 674 6.45 15.47 53.91
N ASN A 675 6.82 14.39 53.19
CA ASN A 675 6.48 13.90 51.83
C ASN A 675 5.83 14.80 50.73
N PRO A 676 6.18 14.59 49.44
CA PRO A 676 5.34 15.07 48.33
C PRO A 676 4.01 14.31 48.32
N LEU A 677 2.89 15.05 48.33
CA LEU A 677 1.55 14.48 48.48
C LEU A 677 0.96 13.97 47.16
N HIS A 678 0.03 13.02 47.32
CA HIS A 678 -0.69 12.34 46.24
C HIS A 678 -1.38 13.32 45.28
N LEU A 679 -1.26 13.03 43.98
CA LEU A 679 -2.32 13.38 43.03
C LEU A 679 -3.51 12.45 43.32
N HIS A 680 -4.73 12.99 43.39
CA HIS A 680 -5.92 12.14 43.52
C HIS A 680 -6.10 11.35 42.23
N GLN A 681 -5.75 10.06 42.28
CA GLN A 681 -6.27 9.07 41.35
C GLN A 681 -7.75 8.90 41.67
N ASN A 682 -8.62 8.89 40.66
CA ASN A 682 -9.90 8.22 40.83
C ASN A 682 -9.63 6.74 41.08
N ARG A 683 -10.41 6.16 42.00
CA ARG A 683 -10.35 4.75 42.35
C ARG A 683 -11.77 4.22 42.41
N PHE A 684 -11.96 3.04 41.82
CA PHE A 684 -13.22 2.35 41.85
C PHE A 684 -13.05 0.99 42.53
N GLN A 685 -14.15 0.49 43.09
CA GLN A 685 -14.18 -0.82 43.73
C GLN A 685 -14.34 -1.89 42.63
N LEU A 686 -13.37 -2.80 42.54
CA LEU A 686 -13.38 -3.91 41.58
C LEU A 686 -13.86 -5.19 42.26
N LEU A 687 -14.91 -5.77 41.69
CA LEU A 687 -15.49 -7.05 42.12
C LEU A 687 -14.46 -8.18 42.03
N LYS A 688 -14.32 -8.95 43.11
CA LYS A 688 -13.37 -10.07 43.22
C LYS A 688 -13.53 -11.08 42.08
N GLU A 689 -14.75 -11.51 41.78
CA GLU A 689 -15.02 -12.48 40.73
C GLU A 689 -14.66 -11.98 39.32
N LEU A 690 -14.81 -10.67 39.05
CA LEU A 690 -14.40 -10.06 37.77
C LEU A 690 -12.87 -9.94 37.68
N SER A 691 -12.21 -9.57 38.78
CA SER A 691 -10.75 -9.61 38.93
C SER A 691 -10.20 -11.03 38.71
N ASP A 692 -10.89 -12.06 39.18
CA ASP A 692 -10.41 -13.45 39.10
C ASP A 692 -10.41 -14.04 37.68
N LEU A 693 -11.25 -13.52 36.77
CA LEU A 693 -11.19 -13.86 35.34
C LEU A 693 -9.92 -13.34 34.62
N VAL A 694 -9.19 -12.39 35.20
CA VAL A 694 -7.95 -11.85 34.61
C VAL A 694 -6.75 -12.74 34.96
N THR A 695 -6.14 -13.33 33.94
CA THR A 695 -5.09 -14.36 34.09
C THR A 695 -3.78 -13.98 33.39
N LEU A 696 -3.73 -14.12 32.05
CA LEU A 696 -2.51 -13.95 31.24
C LEU A 696 -2.23 -12.52 30.74
N CYS A 697 -3.19 -11.61 30.88
CA CYS A 697 -3.10 -10.23 30.37
C CYS A 697 -3.41 -9.20 31.47
N ARG A 698 -2.84 -9.39 32.67
CA ARG A 698 -3.03 -8.48 33.81
C ARG A 698 -2.47 -7.10 33.47
N SER A 699 -3.34 -6.08 33.42
CA SER A 699 -2.89 -4.71 33.19
C SER A 699 -2.06 -4.19 34.37
N VAL A 700 -0.89 -3.62 34.09
CA VAL A 700 -0.01 -2.96 35.08
C VAL A 700 0.55 -1.64 34.55
N ARG A 701 0.76 -0.69 35.47
CA ARG A 701 1.34 0.62 35.15
C ARG A 701 2.84 0.50 34.83
N PHE A 702 3.24 0.91 33.64
CA PHE A 702 4.65 1.07 33.28
C PHE A 702 5.33 2.16 34.15
N ILE A 703 6.54 1.87 34.64
CA ILE A 703 7.37 2.78 35.44
C ILE A 703 8.61 3.17 34.64
N ASP A 704 9.52 2.22 34.44
CA ASP A 704 10.69 2.31 33.57
C ASP A 704 11.16 0.91 33.19
N PHE A 705 11.88 0.78 32.06
CA PHE A 705 12.35 -0.51 31.56
C PHE A 705 13.25 -1.27 32.55
N SER A 706 14.04 -0.58 33.37
CA SER A 706 14.92 -1.22 34.36
C SER A 706 14.14 -1.74 35.56
N THR A 707 13.01 -1.12 35.92
CA THR A 707 12.10 -1.63 36.96
C THR A 707 11.30 -2.81 36.41
N SER A 708 10.64 -2.67 35.24
CA SER A 708 9.93 -3.76 34.58
C SER A 708 10.80 -5.01 34.42
N SER A 709 12.03 -4.86 33.92
CA SER A 709 13.01 -5.96 33.76
C SER A 709 13.44 -6.67 35.07
N LYS A 710 12.98 -6.23 36.25
CA LYS A 710 13.30 -6.84 37.55
C LYS A 710 12.08 -7.33 38.33
N SER A 711 10.92 -6.70 38.15
CA SER A 711 9.73 -6.96 38.99
C SER A 711 8.47 -7.35 38.22
N GLN A 712 8.36 -7.02 36.92
CA GLN A 712 7.18 -7.35 36.12
C GLN A 712 7.16 -8.84 35.80
N LYS A 713 5.96 -9.43 35.82
CA LYS A 713 5.74 -10.83 35.47
C LYS A 713 5.38 -10.99 33.99
N THR A 714 5.61 -12.17 33.43
CA THR A 714 5.38 -12.47 32.01
C THR A 714 3.91 -12.32 31.60
N TRP A 715 2.99 -12.58 32.53
CA TRP A 715 1.54 -12.37 32.41
C TRP A 715 1.06 -10.93 32.72
N GLU A 716 1.98 -9.97 32.87
CA GLU A 716 1.67 -8.57 33.13
C GLU A 716 1.94 -7.70 31.89
N LEU A 717 0.93 -6.95 31.47
CA LEU A 717 0.85 -6.18 30.23
C LEU A 717 0.86 -4.68 30.55
N CYS A 718 1.55 -3.89 29.73
CA CYS A 718 1.57 -2.43 29.85
C CYS A 718 0.79 -1.76 28.71
N SER A 719 -0.21 -0.94 29.04
CA SER A 719 -0.82 0.06 28.13
C SER A 719 0.07 1.31 28.04
N PHE A 720 0.28 1.83 26.83
CA PHE A 720 1.00 3.07 26.55
C PHE A 720 0.19 3.96 25.58
N HIS A 721 -0.10 5.20 25.96
CA HIS A 721 -0.63 6.18 25.00
C HIS A 721 0.42 6.55 23.94
N GLU A 722 -0.03 6.81 22.71
CA GLU A 722 0.76 7.22 21.55
C GLU A 722 2.01 8.07 21.87
N THR A 723 1.83 9.22 22.54
CA THR A 723 2.91 10.19 22.81
C THR A 723 4.01 9.63 23.71
N LEU A 724 3.68 8.75 24.66
CA LEU A 724 4.67 8.06 25.49
C LEU A 724 5.38 6.97 24.69
N ALA A 725 4.63 6.15 23.94
CA ALA A 725 5.19 5.06 23.17
C ALA A 725 6.17 5.56 22.08
N LEU A 726 5.78 6.58 21.31
CA LEU A 726 6.63 7.20 20.29
C LEU A 726 7.88 7.87 20.90
N ARG A 727 7.77 8.48 22.10
CA ARG A 727 8.93 9.00 22.82
C ARG A 727 9.89 7.88 23.24
N LEU A 728 9.39 6.81 23.86
CA LEU A 728 10.22 5.66 24.27
C LEU A 728 10.88 4.97 23.08
N ALA A 729 10.17 4.88 21.94
CA ALA A 729 10.69 4.38 20.67
C ALA A 729 11.79 5.26 20.05
N THR A 730 11.87 6.54 20.42
CA THR A 730 12.88 7.50 19.92
C THR A 730 14.05 7.71 20.89
N GLU A 731 13.77 7.75 22.20
CA GLU A 731 14.78 7.97 23.24
C GLU A 731 15.52 6.67 23.65
N SER A 732 14.86 5.53 23.48
CA SER A 732 15.28 4.23 24.05
C SER A 732 14.81 2.99 23.24
N PRO A 733 14.94 2.97 21.90
CA PRO A 733 14.41 1.88 21.06
C PRO A 733 14.89 0.49 21.46
N GLY A 734 16.18 0.33 21.79
CA GLY A 734 16.76 -0.97 22.16
C GLY A 734 16.24 -1.53 23.49
N ASP A 735 15.96 -0.66 24.47
CA ASP A 735 15.35 -1.08 25.74
C ASP A 735 13.89 -1.51 25.54
N PHE A 736 13.16 -0.83 24.65
CA PHE A 736 11.77 -1.18 24.32
C PHE A 736 11.70 -2.53 23.59
N VAL A 737 12.62 -2.80 22.63
CA VAL A 737 12.75 -4.13 22.00
C VAL A 737 13.05 -5.22 23.03
N ASN A 738 13.95 -4.97 23.99
CA ASN A 738 14.29 -5.94 25.03
C ASN A 738 13.14 -6.19 26.03
N HIS A 739 12.36 -5.17 26.37
CA HIS A 739 11.12 -5.31 27.14
C HIS A 739 10.10 -6.20 26.40
N ASN A 740 9.87 -5.92 25.12
CA ASN A 740 8.92 -6.64 24.28
C ASN A 740 9.33 -8.08 23.95
N LYS A 741 10.54 -8.55 24.29
CA LYS A 741 10.88 -9.99 24.24
C LYS A 741 10.01 -10.80 25.22
N HIS A 742 9.82 -10.29 26.43
CA HIS A 742 9.22 -11.04 27.54
C HIS A 742 7.79 -10.59 27.88
N PHE A 743 7.49 -9.30 27.70
CA PHE A 743 6.22 -8.69 28.11
C PHE A 743 5.39 -8.26 26.90
N LEU A 744 4.07 -8.15 27.09
CA LEU A 744 3.15 -7.55 26.11
C LEU A 744 3.04 -6.04 26.33
N SER A 745 3.20 -5.27 25.25
CA SER A 745 2.89 -3.84 25.20
C SER A 745 1.67 -3.59 24.32
N ARG A 746 0.65 -2.93 24.88
CA ARG A 746 -0.45 -2.32 24.12
C ARG A 746 -0.15 -0.84 23.88
N VAL A 747 -0.30 -0.38 22.65
CA VAL A 747 -0.19 1.03 22.28
C VAL A 747 -1.46 1.46 21.58
N TYR A 748 -2.03 2.60 22.00
CA TYR A 748 -3.31 3.11 21.51
C TYR A 748 -3.22 4.58 21.04
N PRO A 749 -4.10 5.01 20.11
CA PRO A 749 -4.09 6.36 19.55
C PRO A 749 -4.32 7.44 20.61
N SER A 750 -3.79 8.64 20.40
CA SER A 750 -4.10 9.78 21.26
C SER A 750 -5.58 10.19 21.15
N PRO A 751 -6.28 10.49 22.27
CA PRO A 751 -7.63 11.09 22.26
C PRO A 751 -7.76 12.42 21.51
N MET A 752 -6.64 13.05 21.11
CA MET A 752 -6.63 14.23 20.25
C MET A 752 -6.94 13.89 18.78
N ARG A 753 -6.96 12.60 18.40
CA ARG A 753 -7.35 12.09 17.07
C ARG A 753 -8.86 11.97 16.96
N ILE A 754 -9.53 13.11 17.12
CA ILE A 754 -10.99 13.26 17.10
C ILE A 754 -11.60 12.69 15.82
N ASP A 755 -10.88 12.82 14.71
CA ASP A 755 -11.18 12.31 13.37
C ASP A 755 -11.01 10.79 13.21
N SER A 756 -10.76 10.05 14.30
CA SER A 756 -10.38 8.63 14.29
C SER A 756 -9.12 8.34 13.47
N SER A 757 -8.24 9.33 13.20
CA SER A 757 -6.99 9.10 12.46
C SER A 757 -6.10 8.06 13.13
N ASN A 758 -5.24 7.41 12.33
CA ASN A 758 -4.38 6.32 12.80
C ASN A 758 -2.92 6.76 13.04
N MET A 759 -2.25 6.06 13.95
CA MET A 759 -0.80 6.12 14.14
C MET A 759 -0.07 5.42 12.98
N ASN A 760 1.23 5.67 12.79
CA ASN A 760 2.05 4.79 11.96
C ASN A 760 2.40 3.51 12.76
N PRO A 761 1.90 2.33 12.38
CA PRO A 761 2.18 1.12 13.15
C PRO A 761 3.66 0.71 13.08
N GLN A 762 4.35 1.03 11.99
CA GLN A 762 5.75 0.68 11.77
C GLN A 762 6.69 1.32 12.81
N ASP A 763 6.38 2.53 13.30
CA ASP A 763 7.15 3.21 14.34
C ASP A 763 7.10 2.52 15.71
N LEU A 764 6.15 1.59 15.90
CA LEU A 764 5.94 0.82 17.11
C LEU A 764 6.36 -0.64 16.91
N TRP A 765 6.05 -1.24 15.74
CA TRP A 765 6.52 -2.57 15.37
C TRP A 765 8.04 -2.67 15.28
N LYS A 766 8.75 -1.61 14.84
CA LYS A 766 10.23 -1.54 14.88
C LYS A 766 10.80 -1.63 16.31
N CYS A 767 9.99 -1.35 17.33
CA CYS A 767 10.31 -1.54 18.75
C CYS A 767 9.76 -2.85 19.33
N GLY A 768 9.12 -3.68 18.52
CA GLY A 768 8.58 -4.99 18.89
C GLY A 768 7.21 -4.96 19.57
N CYS A 769 6.56 -3.81 19.69
CA CYS A 769 5.24 -3.69 20.34
C CYS A 769 4.22 -4.60 19.65
N GLN A 770 3.58 -5.48 20.43
CA GLN A 770 2.75 -6.55 19.88
C GLN A 770 1.35 -6.06 19.52
N ILE A 771 0.71 -5.32 20.44
CA ILE A 771 -0.68 -4.89 20.35
C ILE A 771 -0.67 -3.40 19.98
N VAL A 772 -0.60 -3.09 18.69
CA VAL A 772 -0.69 -1.72 18.18
C VAL A 772 -2.14 -1.51 17.72
N SER A 773 -2.96 -0.91 18.58
CA SER A 773 -4.39 -0.76 18.38
C SER A 773 -4.71 0.36 17.38
N MET A 774 -5.48 0.01 16.35
CA MET A 774 -5.85 0.88 15.22
C MET A 774 -7.35 1.18 15.20
N ASN A 775 -7.73 2.38 14.75
CA ASN A 775 -9.11 2.73 14.42
C ASN A 775 -9.48 2.05 13.08
N PHE A 776 -10.19 0.93 13.14
CA PHE A 776 -10.49 0.05 11.99
C PHE A 776 -11.48 0.66 10.97
N GLN A 777 -12.25 1.67 11.38
CA GLN A 777 -13.14 2.43 10.52
C GLN A 777 -12.39 3.41 9.59
N THR A 778 -11.15 3.77 9.95
CA THR A 778 -10.41 4.84 9.27
C THR A 778 -9.49 4.29 8.19
N ALA A 779 -9.97 4.37 6.96
CA ALA A 779 -9.32 3.94 5.73
C ALA A 779 -8.01 4.70 5.40
N GLY A 780 -7.22 4.17 4.45
CA GLY A 780 -5.98 4.77 3.96
C GLY A 780 -4.69 4.21 4.58
N LEU A 781 -3.55 4.85 4.27
CA LEU A 781 -2.18 4.30 4.39
C LEU A 781 -1.91 3.46 5.65
N MET A 782 -2.24 3.97 6.84
CA MET A 782 -1.90 3.27 8.09
C MET A 782 -2.72 1.98 8.29
N MET A 783 -3.96 1.95 7.79
CA MET A 783 -4.82 0.77 7.79
C MET A 783 -4.50 -0.16 6.62
N ASP A 784 -4.02 0.37 5.49
CA ASP A 784 -3.47 -0.43 4.39
C ASP A 784 -2.22 -1.20 4.85
N LEU A 785 -1.29 -0.54 5.54
CA LEU A 785 -0.11 -1.16 6.17
C LEU A 785 -0.53 -2.23 7.18
N ASN A 786 -1.50 -1.94 8.05
CA ASN A 786 -2.04 -2.93 9.00
C ASN A 786 -2.61 -4.17 8.29
N THR A 787 -3.44 -3.97 7.28
CA THR A 787 -4.12 -5.06 6.54
C THR A 787 -3.12 -5.90 5.74
N ALA A 788 -2.15 -5.25 5.07
CA ALA A 788 -1.08 -5.94 4.36
C ALA A 788 -0.18 -6.73 5.30
N TRP A 789 0.17 -6.16 6.46
CA TRP A 789 1.04 -6.81 7.43
C TRP A 789 0.41 -8.10 7.98
N PHE A 790 -0.86 -8.08 8.39
CA PHE A 790 -1.50 -9.26 8.98
C PHE A 790 -1.94 -10.32 7.97
N ARG A 791 -1.97 -10.00 6.67
CA ARG A 791 -2.25 -10.97 5.60
C ARG A 791 -1.19 -12.08 5.52
N GLN A 792 0.08 -11.81 5.85
CA GLN A 792 1.25 -12.67 5.58
C GLN A 792 1.30 -14.06 6.26
N ASN A 793 0.27 -14.44 7.02
CA ASN A 793 0.22 -15.69 7.76
C ASN A 793 -1.24 -16.22 7.76
N GLY A 794 -1.80 -16.43 6.58
CA GLY A 794 -3.19 -16.91 6.40
C GLY A 794 -4.25 -15.95 6.93
N ASN A 795 -3.95 -14.65 6.96
CA ASN A 795 -4.74 -13.61 7.62
C ASN A 795 -5.14 -13.92 9.08
N CYS A 796 -4.39 -14.78 9.79
CA CYS A 796 -4.81 -15.30 11.10
C CYS A 796 -4.69 -14.28 12.26
N GLY A 797 -4.22 -13.07 11.95
CA GLY A 797 -4.06 -11.96 12.90
C GLY A 797 -2.86 -12.03 13.83
N TYR A 798 -1.97 -13.02 13.63
CA TYR A 798 -0.70 -13.16 14.34
C TYR A 798 0.43 -13.25 13.32
N VAL A 799 1.47 -12.43 13.50
CA VAL A 799 2.68 -12.43 12.67
C VAL A 799 3.90 -12.60 13.56
N LEU A 800 4.72 -13.61 13.30
CA LEU A 800 5.93 -13.89 14.07
C LEU A 800 6.96 -12.78 13.85
N ARG A 801 7.49 -12.20 14.93
CA ARG A 801 8.48 -11.12 14.83
C ARG A 801 9.84 -11.62 14.28
N PRO A 802 10.66 -10.74 13.69
CA PRO A 802 11.99 -11.08 13.21
C PRO A 802 12.84 -11.81 14.26
N ALA A 803 13.68 -12.76 13.83
CA ALA A 803 14.41 -13.62 14.76
C ALA A 803 15.31 -12.82 15.73
N ILE A 804 15.86 -11.70 15.29
CA ILE A 804 16.70 -10.80 16.12
C ILE A 804 15.92 -10.11 17.24
N MET A 805 14.59 -9.98 17.13
CA MET A 805 13.69 -9.32 18.10
C MET A 805 13.04 -10.30 19.08
N ARG A 806 13.36 -11.60 18.99
CA ARG A 806 12.84 -12.67 19.87
C ARG A 806 13.93 -13.30 20.73
N GLN A 807 15.14 -13.44 20.20
CA GLN A 807 16.25 -14.07 20.91
C GLN A 807 16.64 -13.27 22.17
N GLU A 808 16.76 -13.95 23.30
CA GLU A 808 17.12 -13.37 24.61
C GLU A 808 18.42 -12.55 24.51
N VAL A 809 19.55 -13.21 24.21
CA VAL A 809 20.87 -12.59 24.04
C VAL A 809 21.07 -12.07 22.60
N SER A 810 20.28 -11.07 22.24
CA SER A 810 20.42 -10.29 21.00
C SER A 810 20.49 -8.79 21.26
N TYR A 811 21.12 -8.06 20.33
CA TYR A 811 21.04 -6.60 20.26
C TYR A 811 20.38 -6.17 18.94
N PHE A 812 19.31 -5.38 19.03
CA PHE A 812 18.69 -4.72 17.89
C PHE A 812 18.31 -3.27 18.26
N SER A 813 18.38 -2.38 17.27
CA SER A 813 17.87 -1.01 17.34
C SER A 813 17.57 -0.54 15.92
N ALA A 814 16.34 -0.09 15.66
CA ALA A 814 15.89 0.32 14.33
C ALA A 814 16.64 1.55 13.77
N ASP A 815 17.23 2.38 14.64
CA ASP A 815 18.00 3.58 14.25
C ASP A 815 19.47 3.29 13.91
N THR A 816 19.86 2.00 13.84
CA THR A 816 21.20 1.59 13.43
C THR A 816 21.44 1.97 11.97
N ARG A 817 22.41 2.83 11.71
CA ARG A 817 22.75 3.33 10.36
C ARG A 817 23.59 2.37 9.53
N ASP A 818 24.12 1.33 10.17
CA ASP A 818 24.92 0.26 9.58
C ASP A 818 24.06 -0.99 9.35
N THR A 819 24.55 -1.95 8.56
CA THR A 819 23.81 -3.20 8.29
C THR A 819 23.48 -3.97 9.56
N VAL A 820 22.21 -4.40 9.70
CA VAL A 820 21.73 -5.18 10.87
C VAL A 820 22.55 -6.47 11.03
N PRO A 821 23.15 -6.74 12.20
CA PRO A 821 23.91 -7.96 12.46
C PRO A 821 23.12 -9.25 12.16
N GLY A 822 23.65 -10.08 11.27
CA GLY A 822 23.10 -11.39 10.91
C GLY A 822 22.02 -11.39 9.82
N VAL A 823 21.50 -10.23 9.43
CA VAL A 823 20.55 -10.12 8.33
C VAL A 823 21.32 -9.83 7.04
N SER A 824 20.91 -10.44 5.92
CA SER A 824 21.50 -10.13 4.60
C SER A 824 20.66 -9.03 3.95
N PRO A 825 21.21 -7.84 3.65
CA PRO A 825 20.49 -6.84 2.88
C PRO A 825 20.12 -7.39 1.49
N GLN A 826 18.88 -7.14 1.09
CA GLN A 826 18.36 -7.47 -0.23
C GLN A 826 18.36 -6.23 -1.12
N LEU A 827 18.49 -6.46 -2.42
CA LEU A 827 18.28 -5.48 -3.49
C LEU A 827 17.02 -5.90 -4.23
N LEU A 828 15.94 -5.14 -4.00
CA LEU A 828 14.67 -5.24 -4.69
C LEU A 828 14.73 -4.40 -5.97
N HIS A 829 14.49 -5.02 -7.12
CA HIS A 829 14.35 -4.35 -8.40
C HIS A 829 12.89 -4.46 -8.88
N VAL A 830 12.21 -3.32 -9.02
CA VAL A 830 10.82 -3.24 -9.52
C VAL A 830 10.82 -2.52 -10.86
N LYS A 831 10.33 -3.18 -11.91
CA LYS A 831 9.95 -2.53 -13.17
C LYS A 831 8.43 -2.40 -13.23
N VAL A 832 7.94 -1.17 -13.33
CA VAL A 832 6.53 -0.88 -13.63
C VAL A 832 6.40 -0.85 -15.15
N ILE A 833 5.64 -1.79 -15.73
CA ILE A 833 5.57 -1.98 -17.18
C ILE A 833 4.37 -1.21 -17.74
N SER A 834 3.16 -1.56 -17.29
CA SER A 834 1.90 -0.96 -17.78
C SER A 834 0.78 -1.09 -16.75
N GLY A 835 -0.24 -0.24 -16.84
CA GLY A 835 -1.51 -0.37 -16.15
C GLY A 835 -2.59 -0.94 -17.06
N GLN A 836 -3.69 -1.40 -16.47
CA GLN A 836 -4.89 -1.88 -17.16
C GLN A 836 -6.13 -1.35 -16.43
N ASN A 837 -7.11 -0.85 -17.20
CA ASN A 837 -8.46 -0.48 -16.74
C ASN A 837 -8.48 0.39 -15.46
N LEU A 838 -7.62 1.39 -15.40
CA LEU A 838 -7.53 2.32 -14.26
C LEU A 838 -8.81 3.19 -14.21
N PRO A 839 -9.60 3.13 -13.12
CA PRO A 839 -10.81 3.93 -13.00
C PRO A 839 -10.46 5.41 -12.78
N LYS A 840 -11.35 6.31 -13.21
CA LYS A 840 -11.28 7.71 -12.80
C LYS A 840 -11.52 7.83 -11.29
N PRO A 841 -10.73 8.62 -10.53
CA PRO A 841 -10.99 8.86 -9.12
C PRO A 841 -12.37 9.44 -8.84
N ARG A 842 -12.87 9.26 -7.60
CA ARG A 842 -14.18 9.77 -7.17
C ARG A 842 -14.10 11.24 -6.73
N GLY A 843 -13.91 12.15 -7.68
CA GLY A 843 -13.92 13.60 -7.40
C GLY A 843 -13.52 14.51 -8.56
N SER A 844 -12.71 14.02 -9.50
CA SER A 844 -12.02 14.83 -10.51
C SER A 844 -12.96 15.50 -11.52
N GLY A 845 -13.37 16.73 -11.20
CA GLY A 845 -14.14 17.61 -12.07
C GLY A 845 -13.30 18.63 -12.86
N ALA A 846 -11.98 18.72 -12.63
CA ALA A 846 -11.16 19.83 -13.14
C ALA A 846 -10.54 19.58 -14.52
N LYS A 847 -10.28 18.32 -14.89
CA LYS A 847 -9.82 17.91 -16.23
C LYS A 847 -10.41 16.56 -16.67
N GLY A 848 -10.64 16.46 -17.99
CA GLY A 848 -10.65 15.23 -18.79
C GLY A 848 -11.77 14.20 -18.52
N ASP A 849 -12.20 13.51 -19.58
CA ASP A 849 -12.92 12.23 -19.43
C ASP A 849 -11.95 11.05 -19.19
N VAL A 850 -10.64 11.29 -19.30
CA VAL A 850 -9.58 10.28 -19.22
C VAL A 850 -8.49 10.77 -18.26
N VAL A 851 -8.03 9.85 -17.40
CA VAL A 851 -6.95 10.06 -16.43
C VAL A 851 -5.58 10.27 -17.12
N ASP A 852 -4.71 11.03 -16.45
CA ASP A 852 -3.28 11.21 -16.68
C ASP A 852 -2.47 10.41 -15.62
N PRO A 853 -2.48 9.05 -15.61
CA PRO A 853 -2.00 8.27 -14.47
C PRO A 853 -0.48 8.19 -14.34
N TYR A 854 -0.02 8.01 -13.10
CA TYR A 854 1.34 7.58 -12.76
C TYR A 854 1.38 6.68 -11.52
N VAL A 855 2.53 6.04 -11.27
CA VAL A 855 2.69 5.05 -10.20
C VAL A 855 3.83 5.44 -9.24
N TYR A 856 3.51 5.55 -7.96
CA TYR A 856 4.47 5.50 -6.86
C TYR A 856 4.79 4.05 -6.47
N VAL A 857 6.05 3.79 -6.14
CA VAL A 857 6.53 2.59 -5.45
C VAL A 857 7.25 3.07 -4.19
N GLU A 858 6.64 2.79 -3.04
CA GLU A 858 7.08 3.16 -1.70
C GLU A 858 7.60 1.91 -0.97
N ILE A 859 8.68 2.08 -0.21
CA ILE A 859 9.18 1.10 0.75
C ILE A 859 8.90 1.63 2.15
N HIS A 860 8.22 0.84 2.97
CA HIS A 860 7.94 1.11 4.38
C HIS A 860 8.69 0.07 5.22
N GLY A 861 9.40 0.49 6.28
CA GLY A 861 10.28 -0.42 7.00
C GLY A 861 10.97 0.23 8.20
N ILE A 862 12.22 -0.18 8.48
CA ILE A 862 13.09 0.59 9.39
C ILE A 862 13.53 1.91 8.72
N PRO A 863 13.89 2.96 9.48
CA PRO A 863 14.14 4.30 8.92
C PRO A 863 15.23 4.42 7.84
N VAL A 864 16.12 3.43 7.71
CA VAL A 864 17.15 3.36 6.66
C VAL A 864 16.65 2.72 5.35
N ASP A 865 15.55 1.97 5.40
CA ASP A 865 14.93 1.29 4.25
C ASP A 865 13.78 2.12 3.63
N CYS A 866 13.17 3.00 4.42
CA CYS A 866 12.04 3.85 3.97
C CYS A 866 12.43 4.76 2.80
N THR A 867 11.84 4.57 1.62
CA THR A 867 12.11 5.39 0.44
C THR A 867 11.04 5.25 -0.64
N GLU A 868 10.82 6.29 -1.43
CA GLU A 868 9.80 6.35 -2.49
C GLU A 868 10.42 6.60 -3.88
N ARG A 869 9.80 6.08 -4.95
CA ARG A 869 10.07 6.46 -6.35
C ARG A 869 8.74 6.59 -7.09
N ARG A 870 8.67 7.47 -8.09
CA ARG A 870 7.51 7.56 -8.99
C ARG A 870 7.91 7.37 -10.46
N THR A 871 7.01 6.81 -11.25
CA THR A 871 7.10 6.85 -12.73
C THR A 871 6.83 8.26 -13.24
N ARG A 872 7.01 8.46 -14.54
CA ARG A 872 6.35 9.53 -15.28
C ARG A 872 4.84 9.31 -15.36
N THR A 873 4.16 10.42 -15.58
CA THR A 873 2.78 10.53 -16.06
C THR A 873 2.65 9.97 -17.47
N VAL A 874 1.61 9.16 -17.71
CA VAL A 874 1.15 8.78 -19.04
C VAL A 874 -0.10 9.61 -19.33
N THR A 875 -0.02 10.52 -20.31
CA THR A 875 -1.14 11.45 -20.57
C THR A 875 -2.31 10.79 -21.28
N GLN A 876 -3.52 11.01 -20.80
CA GLN A 876 -4.81 10.67 -21.39
C GLN A 876 -4.96 9.19 -21.75
N ASN A 877 -4.58 8.31 -20.82
CA ASN A 877 -4.78 6.86 -20.97
C ASN A 877 -4.96 6.15 -19.61
N GLY A 878 -6.21 5.84 -19.27
CA GLY A 878 -6.54 4.93 -18.16
C GLY A 878 -6.69 3.46 -18.57
N ASP A 879 -7.00 3.17 -19.84
CA ASP A 879 -7.34 1.82 -20.29
C ASP A 879 -6.11 0.89 -20.34
N ASN A 880 -4.98 1.38 -20.87
CA ASN A 880 -3.74 0.61 -21.03
C ASN A 880 -2.44 1.47 -20.99
N PRO A 881 -2.23 2.33 -19.97
CA PRO A 881 -1.03 3.17 -19.89
C PRO A 881 0.26 2.34 -19.81
N ILE A 882 1.31 2.77 -20.52
CA ILE A 882 2.62 2.10 -20.54
C ILE A 882 3.66 3.02 -19.89
N PHE A 883 4.26 2.54 -18.80
CA PHE A 883 5.22 3.28 -17.98
C PHE A 883 6.68 2.96 -18.36
N ASP A 884 7.02 1.68 -18.55
CA ASP A 884 8.37 1.20 -18.92
C ASP A 884 9.52 1.77 -18.06
N GLU A 885 9.32 1.91 -16.74
CA GLU A 885 10.34 2.45 -15.82
C GLU A 885 10.75 1.46 -14.72
N SER A 886 11.99 1.56 -14.24
CA SER A 886 12.61 0.58 -13.34
C SER A 886 13.34 1.24 -12.19
N PHE A 887 13.18 0.68 -10.99
CA PHE A 887 13.66 1.19 -9.73
C PHE A 887 14.46 0.11 -8.99
N GLU A 888 15.55 0.53 -8.33
CA GLU A 888 16.36 -0.31 -7.44
C GLU A 888 16.25 0.23 -6.00
N PHE A 889 15.95 -0.67 -5.05
CA PHE A 889 15.78 -0.41 -3.63
C PHE A 889 16.69 -1.33 -2.82
N GLN A 890 17.57 -0.78 -1.97
CA GLN A 890 18.33 -1.58 -1.00
C GLN A 890 17.55 -1.63 0.31
N ILE A 891 17.24 -2.84 0.78
CA ILE A 891 16.48 -3.12 2.00
C ILE A 891 17.42 -3.86 2.96
N ASN A 892 17.64 -3.30 4.14
CA ASN A 892 18.61 -3.78 5.12
C ASN A 892 17.97 -4.71 6.17
N LEU A 893 16.64 -4.64 6.35
CA LEU A 893 15.87 -5.59 7.16
C LEU A 893 14.60 -6.08 6.42
N PRO A 894 14.74 -7.08 5.52
CA PRO A 894 13.64 -7.71 4.79
C PRO A 894 12.45 -8.11 5.68
N GLU A 895 12.72 -8.75 6.82
CA GLU A 895 11.73 -9.21 7.81
C GLU A 895 10.83 -8.10 8.41
N LEU A 896 11.12 -6.81 8.19
CA LEU A 896 10.28 -5.66 8.60
C LEU A 896 9.87 -4.75 7.43
N ALA A 897 10.07 -5.15 6.17
CA ALA A 897 9.81 -4.32 5.01
C ALA A 897 8.46 -4.63 4.34
N MET A 898 7.77 -3.58 3.88
CA MET A 898 6.61 -3.62 3.01
C MET A 898 6.87 -2.81 1.75
N VAL A 899 6.38 -3.29 0.61
CA VAL A 899 6.32 -2.55 -0.65
C VAL A 899 4.88 -2.11 -0.87
N ARG A 900 4.71 -0.82 -1.20
CA ARG A 900 3.41 -0.23 -1.52
C ARG A 900 3.46 0.39 -2.91
N PHE A 901 2.52 -0.01 -3.75
CA PHE A 901 2.25 0.56 -5.05
C PHE A 901 1.07 1.52 -4.89
N VAL A 902 1.18 2.76 -5.36
CA VAL A 902 0.06 3.72 -5.38
C VAL A 902 -0.07 4.29 -6.78
N VAL A 903 -1.28 4.30 -7.31
CA VAL A 903 -1.62 4.85 -8.62
C VAL A 903 -2.41 6.13 -8.41
N LEU A 904 -1.91 7.22 -8.99
CA LEU A 904 -2.45 8.56 -8.86
C LEU A 904 -2.70 9.19 -10.24
N ASP A 905 -3.59 10.18 -10.29
CA ASP A 905 -3.92 11.00 -11.46
C ASP A 905 -3.22 12.38 -11.34
N ASP A 906 -2.43 12.80 -12.35
CA ASP A 906 -1.57 14.01 -12.33
C ASP A 906 -2.36 15.30 -12.63
N ASP A 907 -3.33 15.63 -11.77
CA ASP A 907 -4.14 16.84 -11.92
C ASP A 907 -3.49 18.10 -11.31
N PHE A 908 -3.85 19.25 -11.88
CA PHE A 908 -3.21 20.54 -11.65
C PHE A 908 -3.44 21.11 -10.23
N ILE A 909 -4.38 20.54 -9.46
CA ILE A 909 -4.73 20.98 -8.09
C ILE A 909 -4.55 19.84 -7.07
N GLY A 910 -3.53 19.02 -7.29
CA GLY A 910 -3.13 17.93 -6.39
C GLY A 910 -3.56 16.57 -6.90
N ASP A 911 -2.67 15.59 -6.73
CA ASP A 911 -2.75 14.31 -7.41
C ASP A 911 -3.88 13.43 -6.82
N GLU A 912 -4.86 13.01 -7.63
CA GLU A 912 -6.03 12.27 -7.14
C GLU A 912 -5.78 10.75 -7.04
N PHE A 913 -6.35 10.11 -6.02
CA PHE A 913 -6.13 8.68 -5.75
C PHE A 913 -6.96 7.76 -6.66
N ILE A 914 -6.28 6.94 -7.47
CA ILE A 914 -6.90 5.88 -8.28
C ILE A 914 -7.01 4.57 -7.49
N GLY A 915 -5.89 4.10 -6.92
CA GLY A 915 -5.83 2.82 -6.20
C GLY A 915 -4.45 2.51 -5.61
N GLN A 916 -4.38 1.55 -4.68
CA GLN A 916 -3.13 1.09 -4.07
C GLN A 916 -3.02 -0.43 -4.02
N TYR A 917 -1.81 -0.95 -3.81
CA TYR A 917 -1.60 -2.32 -3.34
C TYR A 917 -0.38 -2.36 -2.40
N THR A 918 -0.56 -2.93 -1.21
CA THR A 918 0.48 -2.98 -0.16
C THR A 918 0.76 -4.44 0.21
N ILE A 919 2.04 -4.81 0.29
CA ILE A 919 2.48 -6.20 0.45
C ILE A 919 3.80 -6.29 1.25
N PRO A 920 3.90 -7.17 2.28
CA PRO A 920 5.18 -7.45 2.96
C PRO A 920 6.19 -8.09 2.00
N LEU A 921 7.47 -7.72 2.14
CA LEU A 921 8.52 -8.12 1.19
C LEU A 921 8.67 -9.63 1.06
N GLU A 922 8.57 -10.36 2.18
CA GLU A 922 8.65 -11.83 2.23
C GLU A 922 7.50 -12.53 1.48
N CYS A 923 6.39 -11.82 1.18
CA CYS A 923 5.25 -12.36 0.42
C CYS A 923 5.34 -12.12 -1.09
N ILE A 924 6.44 -11.52 -1.60
CA ILE A 924 6.56 -11.11 -3.00
C ILE A 924 7.18 -12.22 -3.84
N GLN A 925 6.40 -12.77 -4.78
CA GLN A 925 6.97 -13.64 -5.82
C GLN A 925 7.71 -12.84 -6.91
N PRO A 926 8.87 -13.32 -7.39
CA PRO A 926 9.61 -12.69 -8.48
C PRO A 926 8.99 -12.94 -9.86
N GLY A 927 9.48 -12.22 -10.85
CA GLY A 927 9.12 -12.34 -12.27
C GLY A 927 8.05 -11.36 -12.73
N TYR A 928 7.39 -11.71 -13.84
CA TYR A 928 6.38 -10.88 -14.49
C TYR A 928 5.01 -11.13 -13.86
N ARG A 929 4.55 -10.18 -13.04
CA ARG A 929 3.38 -10.34 -12.15
C ARG A 929 2.31 -9.30 -12.40
N HIS A 930 1.06 -9.69 -12.17
CA HIS A 930 -0.06 -8.75 -12.07
C HIS A 930 -0.38 -8.41 -10.62
N ILE A 931 -0.63 -7.11 -10.40
CA ILE A 931 -1.06 -6.54 -9.13
C ILE A 931 -2.52 -6.11 -9.30
N PRO A 932 -3.49 -6.71 -8.59
CA PRO A 932 -4.83 -6.17 -8.50
C PRO A 932 -4.82 -4.91 -7.63
N LEU A 933 -5.37 -3.81 -8.11
CA LEU A 933 -5.43 -2.57 -7.34
C LEU A 933 -6.60 -2.59 -6.36
N GLN A 934 -6.44 -1.92 -5.23
CA GLN A 934 -7.44 -1.77 -4.17
C GLN A 934 -7.86 -0.30 -4.05
N SER A 935 -9.11 -0.08 -3.66
CA SER A 935 -9.63 1.23 -3.28
C SER A 935 -8.97 1.77 -2.00
N LEU A 936 -9.27 3.01 -1.62
CA LEU A 936 -8.86 3.58 -0.33
C LEU A 936 -9.37 2.77 0.87
N THR A 937 -10.49 2.06 0.70
CA THR A 937 -11.12 1.17 1.71
C THR A 937 -10.59 -0.28 1.66
N GLY A 938 -9.62 -0.58 0.79
CA GLY A 938 -9.03 -1.92 0.65
C GLY A 938 -9.81 -2.90 -0.24
N GLU A 939 -10.89 -2.46 -0.90
CA GLU A 939 -11.72 -3.30 -1.78
C GLU A 939 -11.03 -3.48 -3.15
N GLU A 940 -10.96 -4.71 -3.69
CA GLU A 940 -10.34 -4.96 -5.01
C GLU A 940 -11.13 -4.23 -6.12
N LEU A 941 -10.44 -3.36 -6.86
CA LEU A 941 -11.01 -2.56 -7.95
C LEU A 941 -11.24 -3.46 -9.18
N PRO A 942 -12.48 -3.62 -9.68
CA PRO A 942 -12.78 -4.56 -10.75
C PRO A 942 -11.94 -4.31 -12.01
N HIS A 943 -11.19 -5.34 -12.42
CA HIS A 943 -10.30 -5.37 -13.59
C HIS A 943 -9.08 -4.44 -13.57
N ALA A 944 -9.02 -3.46 -12.65
CA ALA A 944 -7.94 -2.48 -12.55
C ALA A 944 -6.66 -3.12 -12.01
N ARG A 945 -5.58 -3.10 -12.81
CA ARG A 945 -4.32 -3.80 -12.50
C ARG A 945 -3.08 -3.03 -12.91
N LEU A 946 -1.96 -3.35 -12.27
CA LEU A 946 -0.62 -3.08 -12.79
C LEU A 946 0.03 -4.38 -13.27
N PHE A 947 0.81 -4.29 -14.34
CA PHE A 947 1.75 -5.31 -14.79
C PHE A 947 3.18 -4.85 -14.44
N VAL A 948 3.89 -5.68 -13.67
CA VAL A 948 5.23 -5.39 -13.17
C VAL A 948 6.18 -6.54 -13.47
N HIS A 949 7.48 -6.27 -13.43
CA HIS A 949 8.50 -7.30 -13.27
C HIS A 949 9.31 -7.03 -11.99
N VAL A 950 9.38 -8.02 -11.09
CA VAL A 950 10.07 -7.90 -9.80
C VAL A 950 11.21 -8.91 -9.68
N ALA A 951 12.35 -8.49 -9.12
CA ALA A 951 13.45 -9.39 -8.79
C ALA A 951 14.08 -9.03 -7.44
N LEU A 952 14.37 -10.04 -6.61
CA LEU A 952 15.03 -9.93 -5.32
C LEU A 952 16.44 -10.56 -5.41
N THR A 953 17.47 -9.88 -4.90
CA THR A 953 18.84 -10.43 -4.87
C THR A 953 19.61 -10.03 -3.62
N ASN A 954 20.43 -10.92 -3.05
CA ASN A 954 21.27 -10.65 -1.87
C ASN A 954 22.52 -9.77 -2.14
N ARG A 955 22.38 -8.74 -2.99
CA ARG A 955 23.47 -7.90 -3.51
C ARG A 955 23.68 -6.63 -2.66
N ARG A 956 24.88 -6.49 -2.05
CA ARG A 956 25.36 -5.18 -1.60
C ARG A 956 25.76 -4.29 -2.80
N GLY A 957 24.90 -3.34 -3.17
CA GLY A 957 25.25 -2.14 -3.95
C GLY A 957 25.89 -2.34 -5.34
N GLY A 958 25.21 -3.04 -6.26
CA GLY A 958 25.72 -3.32 -7.61
C GLY A 958 25.45 -2.26 -8.70
N GLY A 959 24.48 -1.36 -8.48
CA GLY A 959 24.04 -0.38 -9.49
C GLY A 959 25.10 0.69 -9.82
N LYS A 960 25.16 1.12 -11.08
CA LYS A 960 25.94 2.31 -11.47
C LYS A 960 25.18 3.55 -10.96
N PRO A 961 25.74 4.39 -10.07
CA PRO A 961 25.04 5.57 -9.59
C PRO A 961 24.69 6.51 -10.74
N HIS A 962 23.45 6.97 -10.77
CA HIS A 962 22.91 7.79 -11.86
C HIS A 962 23.67 9.12 -11.93
N LYS A 963 24.51 9.28 -12.97
CA LYS A 963 25.50 10.37 -13.03
C LYS A 963 24.87 11.74 -13.30
N ARG A 964 24.53 12.48 -12.24
CA ARG A 964 24.56 13.94 -12.28
C ARG A 964 25.99 14.42 -11.97
N GLY A 965 26.66 15.00 -12.96
CA GLY A 965 27.91 15.75 -12.74
C GLY A 965 29.23 15.00 -12.95
N LEU A 966 30.26 15.83 -13.17
CA LEU A 966 31.62 15.52 -13.61
C LEU A 966 32.42 14.56 -12.70
N SER A 967 33.06 13.57 -13.34
CA SER A 967 34.37 12.98 -13.00
C SER A 967 34.81 12.94 -11.52
N VAL A 968 34.26 12.01 -10.73
CA VAL A 968 34.94 11.52 -9.52
C VAL A 968 35.72 10.25 -9.85
N ARG A 969 37.03 10.20 -9.52
CA ARG A 969 37.86 8.99 -9.68
C ARG A 969 37.37 7.91 -8.72
N LYS A 970 37.25 6.66 -9.19
CA LYS A 970 36.75 5.51 -8.42
C LYS A 970 37.73 5.12 -7.31
N ALA A 971 37.60 5.73 -6.13
CA ALA A 971 38.24 5.23 -4.93
C ALA A 971 37.72 3.82 -4.61
N ARG A 972 38.62 2.88 -4.32
CA ARG A 972 38.24 1.64 -3.63
C ARG A 972 37.77 2.05 -2.22
N ARG A 973 36.50 1.82 -1.90
CA ARG A 973 36.12 1.65 -0.48
C ARG A 973 36.87 0.43 0.07
N GLY A 974 37.11 0.42 1.38
CA GLY A 974 37.63 -0.77 2.05
C GLY A 974 36.58 -1.89 2.08
N ARG A 975 36.96 -3.05 2.63
CA ARG A 975 35.97 -3.99 3.15
C ARG A 975 35.52 -3.50 4.52
N ASP A 976 34.21 -3.30 4.65
CA ASP A 976 33.60 -2.82 5.88
C ASP A 976 33.23 -4.03 6.76
N TYR A 977 34.17 -4.45 7.61
CA TYR A 977 33.97 -5.56 8.56
C TYR A 977 33.21 -5.08 9.80
N THR A 978 32.13 -5.75 10.18
CA THR A 978 31.37 -5.40 11.38
C THR A 978 32.17 -5.72 12.65
N ALA A 979 32.51 -4.71 13.44
CA ALA A 979 33.39 -4.84 14.59
C ALA A 979 32.68 -5.43 15.82
N LEU A 980 33.39 -6.30 16.54
CA LEU A 980 33.06 -6.64 17.93
C LEU A 980 33.34 -5.43 18.83
N ARG A 981 32.54 -5.26 19.88
CA ARG A 981 32.68 -4.20 20.90
C ARG A 981 33.46 -4.75 22.09
N ASP A 982 34.33 -3.96 22.68
CA ASP A 982 34.90 -4.26 24.01
C ASP A 982 33.81 -4.15 25.08
N LEU A 983 33.88 -5.04 26.08
CA LEU A 983 33.05 -5.02 27.28
C LEU A 983 33.77 -4.35 28.46
N GLY A 984 35.11 -4.39 28.47
CA GLY A 984 35.92 -3.97 29.62
C GLY A 984 35.97 -5.04 30.71
N ILE A 985 35.85 -6.31 30.33
CA ILE A 985 35.88 -7.49 31.19
C ILE A 985 36.85 -8.48 30.54
N ARG A 986 38.12 -8.40 30.94
CA ARG A 986 39.26 -9.00 30.22
C ARG A 986 39.04 -10.47 29.83
N ALA A 987 38.55 -11.30 30.75
CA ALA A 987 38.29 -12.72 30.50
C ALA A 987 37.28 -12.98 29.37
N VAL A 988 36.28 -12.10 29.20
CA VAL A 988 35.24 -12.20 28.15
C VAL A 988 35.73 -11.54 26.86
N ASP A 989 36.42 -10.41 26.97
CA ASP A 989 37.04 -9.73 25.82
C ASP A 989 38.09 -10.63 25.14
N ASP A 990 38.85 -11.41 25.91
CA ASP A 990 39.83 -12.37 25.39
C ASP A 990 39.18 -13.56 24.65
N VAL A 991 37.97 -13.98 25.05
CA VAL A 991 37.18 -14.97 24.29
C VAL A 991 36.71 -14.40 22.95
N PHE A 992 36.12 -13.19 22.95
CA PHE A 992 35.64 -12.56 21.71
C PHE A 992 36.76 -12.24 20.72
N LYS A 993 37.99 -11.92 21.18
CA LYS A 993 39.16 -11.75 20.30
C LYS A 993 39.47 -12.97 19.44
N MET A 994 39.13 -14.20 19.89
CA MET A 994 39.31 -15.41 19.10
C MET A 994 38.42 -15.47 17.84
N ALA A 995 37.29 -14.77 17.82
CA ALA A 995 36.39 -14.72 16.67
C ALA A 995 36.79 -13.66 15.63
N ALA A 996 37.51 -12.61 16.02
CA ALA A 996 37.92 -11.53 15.12
C ALA A 996 38.67 -11.96 13.82
N PRO A 997 39.48 -13.04 13.77
CA PRO A 997 39.94 -13.59 12.48
C PRO A 997 38.84 -14.33 11.70
N LEU A 998 38.05 -15.17 12.36
CA LEU A 998 37.00 -16.00 11.74
C LEU A 998 35.89 -15.18 11.09
N LEU A 999 35.48 -14.08 11.72
CA LEU A 999 34.45 -13.18 11.17
C LEU A 999 34.94 -12.49 9.89
N ARG A 1000 36.24 -12.19 9.79
CA ARG A 1000 36.85 -11.65 8.56
C ARG A 1000 36.97 -12.73 7.49
N GLU A 1001 37.36 -13.94 7.86
CA GLU A 1001 37.45 -15.10 6.95
C GLU A 1001 36.07 -15.44 6.33
N ALA A 1002 35.01 -15.50 7.16
CA ALA A 1002 33.63 -15.68 6.70
C ALA A 1002 33.15 -14.56 5.76
N THR A 1003 33.42 -13.30 6.13
CA THR A 1003 33.07 -12.12 5.31
C THR A 1003 33.80 -12.17 3.96
N ASP A 1004 35.10 -12.48 3.97
CA ASP A 1004 35.93 -12.57 2.77
C ASP A 1004 35.47 -13.70 1.85
N LEU A 1005 35.11 -14.87 2.38
CA LEU A 1005 34.55 -15.97 1.58
C LEU A 1005 33.25 -15.56 0.88
N LYS A 1006 32.28 -14.98 1.62
CA LYS A 1006 31.02 -14.49 1.04
C LYS A 1006 31.27 -13.43 -0.03
N GLU A 1007 32.07 -12.41 0.28
CA GLU A 1007 32.33 -11.33 -0.68
C GLU A 1007 33.15 -11.78 -1.89
N ASN A 1008 34.12 -12.67 -1.74
CA ASN A 1008 34.88 -13.20 -2.88
C ASN A 1008 33.96 -13.95 -3.85
N MET A 1009 33.06 -14.81 -3.33
CA MET A 1009 32.07 -15.53 -4.12
C MET A 1009 31.11 -14.56 -4.84
N GLN A 1010 30.46 -13.65 -4.09
CA GLN A 1010 29.50 -12.70 -4.66
C GLN A 1010 30.15 -11.77 -5.71
N ASN A 1011 31.40 -11.33 -5.51
CA ASN A 1011 32.13 -10.54 -6.50
C ASN A 1011 32.47 -11.35 -7.76
N ALA A 1012 32.92 -12.60 -7.64
CA ALA A 1012 33.26 -13.43 -8.79
C ALA A 1012 32.02 -13.75 -9.65
N VAL A 1013 30.89 -14.11 -8.99
CA VAL A 1013 29.57 -14.28 -9.63
C VAL A 1013 29.13 -12.98 -10.33
N ALA A 1014 29.31 -11.81 -9.70
CA ALA A 1014 28.96 -10.53 -10.31
C ALA A 1014 29.81 -10.16 -11.54
N VAL A 1015 31.10 -10.49 -11.55
CA VAL A 1015 32.01 -10.26 -12.69
C VAL A 1015 31.68 -11.21 -13.85
N PHE A 1016 31.34 -12.47 -13.57
CA PHE A 1016 30.86 -13.40 -14.60
C PHE A 1016 29.55 -12.90 -15.23
N ARG A 1017 28.57 -12.46 -14.40
CA ARG A 1017 27.32 -11.82 -14.85
C ARG A 1017 27.58 -10.60 -15.76
N GLU A 1018 28.50 -9.70 -15.41
CA GLU A 1018 28.85 -8.53 -16.24
C GLU A 1018 29.42 -8.92 -17.62
N LEU A 1019 30.29 -9.93 -17.69
CA LEU A 1019 30.84 -10.43 -18.96
C LEU A 1019 29.82 -11.24 -19.78
N CYS A 1020 28.88 -11.90 -19.11
CA CYS A 1020 27.71 -12.47 -19.76
C CYS A 1020 26.78 -11.39 -20.33
N GLY A 1021 26.95 -10.10 -20.02
CA GLY A 1021 26.23 -9.00 -20.67
C GLY A 1021 24.72 -8.96 -20.37
N VAL A 1022 24.29 -9.71 -19.36
CA VAL A 1022 22.91 -9.76 -18.85
C VAL A 1022 22.67 -8.66 -17.82
N SER A 1023 21.46 -8.57 -17.27
CA SER A 1023 21.14 -7.59 -16.22
C SER A 1023 21.92 -7.88 -14.93
N ALA A 1024 22.08 -6.86 -14.08
CA ALA A 1024 22.69 -7.04 -12.77
C ALA A 1024 21.87 -8.03 -11.91
N VAL A 1025 20.54 -8.03 -12.01
CA VAL A 1025 19.68 -8.95 -11.25
C VAL A 1025 19.60 -10.37 -11.82
N SER A 1026 20.20 -10.63 -12.99
CA SER A 1026 20.06 -11.94 -13.66
C SER A 1026 20.68 -13.11 -12.90
N ASN A 1027 19.97 -14.25 -12.92
CA ASN A 1027 20.41 -15.53 -12.36
C ASN A 1027 21.52 -16.18 -13.21
N LEU A 1028 22.10 -17.31 -12.77
CA LEU A 1028 23.20 -17.94 -13.52
C LEU A 1028 22.73 -18.76 -14.73
N MET A 1029 21.48 -19.23 -14.75
CA MET A 1029 20.90 -19.86 -15.93
C MET A 1029 20.82 -18.88 -17.10
N GLN A 1030 20.26 -17.68 -16.89
CA GLN A 1030 20.24 -16.58 -17.87
C GLN A 1030 21.66 -16.24 -18.36
N CYS A 1031 22.67 -16.27 -17.50
CA CYS A 1031 24.07 -16.03 -17.89
C CYS A 1031 24.60 -17.08 -18.87
N VAL A 1032 24.31 -18.36 -18.62
CA VAL A 1032 24.78 -19.49 -19.44
C VAL A 1032 24.00 -19.58 -20.76
N LEU A 1033 22.68 -19.40 -20.74
CA LEU A 1033 21.85 -19.35 -21.96
C LEU A 1033 22.23 -18.16 -22.85
N ALA A 1034 22.40 -16.97 -22.27
CA ALA A 1034 22.90 -15.79 -22.99
C ALA A 1034 24.37 -15.93 -23.42
N LEU A 1035 25.16 -16.83 -22.83
CA LEU A 1035 26.50 -17.17 -23.32
C LEU A 1035 26.41 -18.07 -24.56
N GLY A 1036 25.59 -19.11 -24.53
CA GLY A 1036 25.40 -20.05 -25.65
C GLY A 1036 25.06 -19.36 -26.96
N SER A 1037 24.09 -18.44 -26.95
CA SER A 1037 23.67 -17.67 -28.14
C SER A 1037 24.75 -16.77 -28.75
N ARG A 1038 25.87 -16.54 -28.07
CA ARG A 1038 27.05 -15.78 -28.56
C ARG A 1038 28.27 -16.66 -28.86
N VAL A 1039 28.14 -17.98 -28.69
CA VAL A 1039 29.26 -18.93 -28.67
C VAL A 1039 29.16 -19.99 -29.78
N SER A 1040 28.06 -20.04 -30.54
CA SER A 1040 28.03 -20.74 -31.83
C SER A 1040 29.00 -20.11 -32.84
N ALA A 1041 29.74 -20.97 -33.55
CA ALA A 1041 30.48 -20.62 -34.75
C ALA A 1041 29.53 -20.42 -35.96
N PRO A 1042 30.01 -19.90 -37.11
CA PRO A 1042 29.16 -19.59 -38.27
C PRO A 1042 28.46 -20.78 -38.94
N ASP A 1043 28.87 -22.00 -38.58
CA ASP A 1043 28.27 -23.29 -38.97
C ASP A 1043 27.22 -23.81 -37.95
N GLY A 1044 27.05 -23.11 -36.82
CA GLY A 1044 26.21 -23.51 -35.69
C GLY A 1044 26.96 -24.23 -34.56
N THR A 1045 28.23 -24.63 -34.75
CA THR A 1045 28.98 -25.47 -33.79
C THR A 1045 29.34 -24.68 -32.52
N PRO A 1046 29.06 -25.17 -31.29
CA PRO A 1046 29.40 -24.46 -30.06
C PRO A 1046 30.92 -24.42 -29.79
N LEU A 1047 31.47 -23.21 -29.62
CA LEU A 1047 32.91 -22.98 -29.36
C LEU A 1047 33.32 -23.25 -27.90
N LEU A 1048 32.36 -23.37 -26.99
CA LEU A 1048 32.54 -23.77 -25.59
C LEU A 1048 31.56 -24.90 -25.27
N LEU A 1049 31.99 -25.89 -24.49
CA LEU A 1049 31.12 -26.93 -23.94
C LEU A 1049 31.38 -27.11 -22.44
N PHE A 1050 30.35 -27.44 -21.68
CA PHE A 1050 30.45 -27.85 -20.29
C PHE A 1050 30.66 -29.35 -20.19
N GLU A 1051 31.58 -29.78 -19.31
CA GLU A 1051 31.64 -31.15 -18.82
C GLU A 1051 30.96 -31.24 -17.45
N LEU A 1052 29.85 -31.99 -17.38
CA LEU A 1052 28.95 -32.09 -16.22
C LEU A 1052 29.24 -33.31 -15.33
N ARG A 1053 30.49 -33.81 -15.31
CA ARG A 1053 30.84 -35.05 -14.59
C ARG A 1053 31.06 -34.85 -13.09
N ASP A 1054 31.46 -33.64 -12.70
CA ASP A 1054 31.68 -33.25 -11.31
C ASP A 1054 30.56 -32.32 -10.81
N HIS A 1055 30.39 -32.19 -9.50
CA HIS A 1055 29.47 -31.22 -8.86
C HIS A 1055 29.75 -29.74 -9.18
N TYR A 1056 30.83 -29.44 -9.92
CA TYR A 1056 31.24 -28.11 -10.34
C TYR A 1056 31.61 -28.18 -11.83
N PRO A 1057 30.67 -27.89 -12.75
CA PRO A 1057 30.91 -27.97 -14.19
C PRO A 1057 32.17 -27.23 -14.65
N THR A 1058 32.89 -27.79 -15.61
CA THR A 1058 34.06 -27.15 -16.22
C THR A 1058 33.73 -26.68 -17.64
N LEU A 1059 34.20 -25.49 -18.03
CA LEU A 1059 33.87 -24.83 -19.30
C LEU A 1059 35.04 -24.93 -20.29
N GLU A 1060 34.97 -25.91 -21.20
CA GLU A 1060 36.07 -26.26 -22.10
C GLU A 1060 35.99 -25.58 -23.47
N PRO A 1061 37.11 -25.04 -23.99
CA PRO A 1061 37.21 -24.50 -25.35
C PRO A 1061 37.28 -25.61 -26.40
N GLN A 1062 36.43 -25.56 -27.42
CA GLN A 1062 36.44 -26.51 -28.54
C GLN A 1062 37.38 -26.09 -29.69
N GLY A 1063 38.12 -24.98 -29.54
CA GLY A 1063 39.03 -24.46 -30.55
C GLY A 1063 39.73 -23.15 -30.16
N PRO A 1064 40.43 -22.49 -31.09
CA PRO A 1064 41.14 -21.23 -30.83
C PRO A 1064 40.16 -20.06 -30.62
N LEU A 1065 40.08 -19.57 -29.38
CA LEU A 1065 39.08 -18.59 -28.98
C LEU A 1065 39.49 -17.11 -29.11
N PRO A 1066 38.57 -16.23 -29.51
CA PRO A 1066 38.66 -14.79 -29.32
C PRO A 1066 38.96 -14.40 -27.86
N GLU A 1067 39.69 -13.30 -27.67
CA GLU A 1067 40.15 -12.84 -26.35
C GLU A 1067 39.00 -12.59 -25.36
N VAL A 1068 37.85 -12.13 -25.86
CA VAL A 1068 36.63 -11.93 -25.05
C VAL A 1068 36.15 -13.25 -24.45
N LEU A 1069 36.15 -14.36 -25.21
CA LEU A 1069 35.70 -15.66 -24.72
C LEU A 1069 36.74 -16.32 -23.80
N ARG A 1070 38.04 -16.15 -24.07
CA ARG A 1070 39.10 -16.56 -23.12
C ARG A 1070 38.96 -15.86 -21.76
N ARG A 1071 38.55 -14.58 -21.76
CA ARG A 1071 38.25 -13.86 -20.52
C ARG A 1071 37.01 -14.41 -19.80
N VAL A 1072 35.97 -14.82 -20.53
CA VAL A 1072 34.79 -15.46 -19.93
C VAL A 1072 35.19 -16.75 -19.19
N ILE A 1073 35.94 -17.65 -19.82
CA ILE A 1073 36.43 -18.89 -19.18
C ILE A 1073 37.17 -18.57 -17.88
N SER A 1074 38.18 -17.68 -17.93
CA SER A 1074 38.98 -17.35 -16.75
C SER A 1074 38.15 -16.77 -15.59
N THR A 1075 37.11 -15.98 -15.89
CA THR A 1075 36.18 -15.50 -14.84
C THR A 1075 35.20 -16.56 -14.35
N TYR A 1076 34.82 -17.51 -15.21
CA TYR A 1076 34.01 -18.67 -14.82
C TYR A 1076 34.79 -19.61 -13.89
N GLU A 1077 36.05 -19.92 -14.23
CA GLU A 1077 36.98 -20.67 -13.37
C GLU A 1077 37.16 -19.98 -12.01
N THR A 1078 37.38 -18.66 -12.00
CA THR A 1078 37.49 -17.85 -10.77
C THR A 1078 36.22 -17.93 -9.92
N MET A 1079 35.03 -17.90 -10.55
CA MET A 1079 33.74 -18.06 -9.87
C MET A 1079 33.60 -19.46 -9.26
N VAL A 1080 33.88 -20.52 -10.02
CA VAL A 1080 33.82 -21.90 -9.54
C VAL A 1080 34.80 -22.13 -8.38
N GLN A 1081 36.02 -21.58 -8.44
CA GLN A 1081 36.99 -21.66 -7.35
C GLN A 1081 36.49 -20.96 -6.08
N ALA A 1082 35.90 -19.77 -6.18
CA ALA A 1082 35.32 -19.07 -5.03
C ALA A 1082 34.13 -19.84 -4.42
N CYS A 1083 33.29 -20.45 -5.26
CA CYS A 1083 32.20 -21.31 -4.82
C CYS A 1083 32.70 -22.60 -4.11
N ARG A 1084 33.74 -23.25 -4.61
CA ARG A 1084 34.39 -24.40 -3.94
C ARG A 1084 34.91 -24.00 -2.56
N ALA A 1085 35.64 -22.89 -2.46
CA ALA A 1085 36.18 -22.39 -1.18
C ALA A 1085 35.09 -22.10 -0.13
N VAL A 1086 33.94 -21.53 -0.52
CA VAL A 1086 32.78 -21.39 0.39
C VAL A 1086 32.28 -22.76 0.85
N THR A 1087 32.16 -23.72 -0.06
CA THR A 1087 31.61 -25.06 0.24
C THR A 1087 32.52 -25.84 1.19
N GLU A 1088 33.83 -25.78 0.98
CA GLU A 1088 34.84 -26.54 1.73
C GLU A 1088 35.16 -25.95 3.11
N LEU A 1089 35.14 -24.62 3.27
CA LEU A 1089 35.61 -23.94 4.49
C LEU A 1089 34.47 -23.51 5.43
N SER A 1090 33.24 -23.38 4.94
CA SER A 1090 32.10 -22.82 5.71
C SER A 1090 31.82 -23.55 7.02
N ASP A 1091 31.80 -24.88 7.03
CA ASP A 1091 31.48 -25.67 8.22
C ASP A 1091 32.58 -25.60 9.29
N GLY A 1092 33.85 -25.60 8.86
CA GLY A 1092 35.00 -25.46 9.77
C GLY A 1092 35.04 -24.11 10.47
N ILE A 1093 34.62 -23.03 9.79
CA ILE A 1093 34.48 -21.70 10.38
C ILE A 1093 33.24 -21.63 11.29
N ASN A 1094 32.10 -22.16 10.83
CA ASN A 1094 30.85 -22.18 11.59
C ASN A 1094 31.01 -22.89 12.95
N ASN A 1095 31.54 -24.12 12.95
CA ASN A 1095 31.76 -24.91 14.17
C ASN A 1095 32.66 -24.17 15.18
N ARG A 1096 33.65 -23.40 14.70
CA ARG A 1096 34.55 -22.60 15.55
C ARG A 1096 33.87 -21.33 16.09
N LEU A 1097 33.03 -20.67 15.29
CA LEU A 1097 32.21 -19.54 15.76
C LEU A 1097 31.20 -19.99 16.83
N GLN A 1098 30.51 -21.12 16.60
CA GLN A 1098 29.59 -21.72 17.58
C GLN A 1098 30.30 -22.12 18.88
N HIS A 1099 31.50 -22.70 18.81
CA HIS A 1099 32.29 -23.01 20.01
C HIS A 1099 32.69 -21.75 20.80
N ILE A 1100 33.07 -20.66 20.13
CA ILE A 1100 33.37 -19.37 20.80
C ILE A 1100 32.10 -18.75 21.38
N GLN A 1101 30.96 -18.87 20.70
CA GLN A 1101 29.66 -18.44 21.23
C GLN A 1101 29.29 -19.22 22.50
N ALA A 1102 29.47 -20.54 22.52
CA ALA A 1102 29.24 -21.37 23.71
C ALA A 1102 30.14 -20.95 24.90
N MET A 1103 31.45 -20.82 24.67
CA MET A 1103 32.39 -20.34 25.69
C MET A 1103 32.05 -18.93 26.20
N ALA A 1104 31.55 -18.04 25.34
CA ALA A 1104 31.10 -16.71 25.76
C ALA A 1104 29.83 -16.78 26.63
N MET A 1105 28.88 -17.66 26.29
CA MET A 1105 27.62 -17.85 27.02
C MET A 1105 27.82 -18.38 28.45
N GLU A 1106 28.88 -19.14 28.74
CA GLU A 1106 29.23 -19.55 30.12
C GLU A 1106 29.43 -18.36 31.08
N PHE A 1107 29.80 -17.19 30.55
CA PHE A 1107 29.95 -15.96 31.34
C PHE A 1107 28.65 -15.18 31.53
N HIS A 1108 27.57 -15.48 30.77
CA HIS A 1108 26.38 -14.64 30.67
C HIS A 1108 25.67 -14.42 32.02
N GLU A 1109 25.31 -15.49 32.73
CA GLU A 1109 24.68 -15.44 34.06
C GLU A 1109 25.47 -14.58 35.05
N LYS A 1110 26.81 -14.67 34.96
CA LYS A 1110 27.75 -14.07 35.92
C LYS A 1110 28.23 -12.69 35.45
N LEU A 1111 27.82 -12.22 34.27
CA LEU A 1111 28.38 -11.07 33.57
C LEU A 1111 28.24 -9.77 34.37
N GLN A 1112 27.10 -9.54 35.03
CA GLN A 1112 26.91 -8.39 35.93
C GLN A 1112 27.88 -8.45 37.13
N SER A 1113 28.12 -9.64 37.69
CA SER A 1113 29.06 -9.82 38.81
C SER A 1113 30.52 -9.63 38.38
N LEU A 1114 30.86 -10.00 37.14
CA LEU A 1114 32.19 -9.83 36.56
C LEU A 1114 32.45 -8.36 36.22
N ALA A 1115 31.47 -7.67 35.64
CA ALA A 1115 31.50 -6.23 35.44
C ALA A 1115 31.76 -5.47 36.75
N ALA A 1116 31.05 -5.85 37.83
CA ALA A 1116 31.25 -5.25 39.15
C ALA A 1116 32.65 -5.54 39.75
N LYS A 1117 33.21 -6.74 39.52
CA LYS A 1117 34.57 -7.11 39.96
C LYS A 1117 35.67 -6.33 39.23
N GLU A 1118 35.53 -6.09 37.93
CA GLU A 1118 36.42 -5.22 37.13
C GLU A 1118 36.09 -3.71 37.34
N GLY A 1119 35.25 -3.37 38.33
CA GLY A 1119 35.01 -1.99 38.78
C GLY A 1119 34.00 -1.18 37.96
N LEU A 1120 33.28 -1.80 37.02
CA LEU A 1120 32.21 -1.16 36.25
C LEU A 1120 30.98 -0.93 37.15
N LYS A 1121 30.35 0.26 37.04
CA LYS A 1121 29.19 0.66 37.85
C LYS A 1121 28.19 1.47 37.02
N GLY A 1122 26.91 1.37 37.36
CA GLY A 1122 25.81 2.08 36.68
C GLY A 1122 25.79 1.80 35.17
N ARG A 1123 25.61 2.85 34.35
CA ARG A 1123 25.56 2.77 32.87
C ARG A 1123 26.74 2.03 32.22
N LYS A 1124 27.91 1.92 32.88
CA LYS A 1124 29.03 1.12 32.37
C LYS A 1124 28.72 -0.38 32.35
N VAL A 1125 27.93 -0.88 33.31
CA VAL A 1125 27.50 -2.29 33.35
C VAL A 1125 26.48 -2.53 32.25
N THR A 1126 25.46 -1.67 32.12
CA THR A 1126 24.46 -1.75 31.04
C THR A 1126 25.14 -1.83 29.67
N ARG A 1127 26.08 -0.92 29.39
CA ARG A 1127 26.84 -0.91 28.15
C ARG A 1127 27.71 -2.16 27.93
N ALA A 1128 28.21 -2.79 29.00
CA ALA A 1128 28.93 -4.07 28.88
C ALA A 1128 27.99 -5.24 28.54
N LEU A 1129 26.75 -5.24 29.05
CA LEU A 1129 25.70 -6.17 28.64
C LEU A 1129 25.29 -5.94 27.16
N GLU A 1130 25.11 -4.69 26.74
CA GLU A 1130 24.86 -4.33 25.33
C GLU A 1130 26.01 -4.78 24.41
N SER A 1131 27.28 -4.58 24.82
CA SER A 1131 28.45 -5.08 24.08
C SER A 1131 28.47 -6.61 23.98
N PHE A 1132 28.11 -7.33 25.05
CA PHE A 1132 27.99 -8.79 25.03
C PHE A 1132 26.93 -9.26 24.03
N SER A 1133 25.69 -8.74 24.15
CA SER A 1133 24.60 -9.12 23.26
C SER A 1133 24.88 -8.74 21.79
N TRP A 1134 25.51 -7.58 21.54
CA TRP A 1134 26.02 -7.22 20.21
C TRP A 1134 27.00 -8.26 19.68
N ASN A 1135 28.02 -8.62 20.46
CA ASN A 1135 29.03 -9.59 20.03
C ASN A 1135 28.41 -10.97 19.74
N ILE A 1136 27.51 -11.48 20.60
CA ILE A 1136 26.80 -12.74 20.37
C ILE A 1136 25.94 -12.67 19.09
N THR A 1137 25.23 -11.56 18.86
CA THR A 1137 24.45 -11.34 17.63
C THR A 1137 25.35 -11.36 16.38
N ILE A 1138 26.56 -10.79 16.47
CA ILE A 1138 27.56 -10.81 15.38
C ILE A 1138 28.07 -12.23 15.12
N LEU A 1139 28.39 -13.01 16.16
CA LEU A 1139 28.88 -14.39 16.01
C LEU A 1139 27.86 -15.27 15.30
N LYS A 1140 26.64 -15.32 15.85
CA LYS A 1140 25.54 -16.11 15.27
C LYS A 1140 25.18 -15.60 13.88
N GLY A 1141 25.05 -14.28 13.72
CA GLY A 1141 24.70 -13.66 12.46
C GLY A 1141 25.66 -14.00 11.31
N GLN A 1142 26.97 -14.01 11.56
CA GLN A 1142 27.94 -14.41 10.53
C GLN A 1142 27.94 -15.93 10.26
N ALA A 1143 27.61 -16.76 11.26
CA ALA A 1143 27.41 -18.19 11.06
C ALA A 1143 26.18 -18.49 10.16
N ASP A 1144 25.04 -17.88 10.47
CA ASP A 1144 23.78 -18.02 9.72
C ASP A 1144 23.96 -17.53 8.26
N LEU A 1145 24.58 -16.34 8.08
CA LEU A 1145 24.91 -15.79 6.76
C LEU A 1145 25.86 -16.67 5.95
N LEU A 1146 26.83 -17.34 6.59
CA LEU A 1146 27.79 -18.22 5.91
C LEU A 1146 27.11 -19.52 5.43
N GLN A 1147 26.20 -20.09 6.22
CA GLN A 1147 25.41 -21.25 5.80
C GLN A 1147 24.41 -20.91 4.70
N HIS A 1148 23.73 -19.75 4.74
CA HIS A 1148 22.97 -19.27 3.58
C HIS A 1148 23.87 -19.12 2.34
N THR A 1149 25.08 -18.58 2.48
CA THR A 1149 26.01 -18.41 1.35
C THR A 1149 26.41 -19.76 0.74
N LYS A 1150 26.50 -20.82 1.55
CA LYS A 1150 26.74 -22.20 1.11
C LYS A 1150 25.57 -22.76 0.31
N ALA A 1151 24.33 -22.55 0.76
CA ALA A 1151 23.12 -22.93 0.02
C ALA A 1151 23.00 -22.15 -1.31
N GLU A 1152 23.30 -20.85 -1.30
CA GLU A 1152 23.34 -20.01 -2.51
C GLU A 1152 24.34 -20.58 -3.55
N VAL A 1153 25.47 -21.12 -3.11
CA VAL A 1153 26.44 -21.78 -4.00
C VAL A 1153 25.90 -23.07 -4.62
N GLN A 1154 25.17 -23.89 -3.85
CA GLN A 1154 24.59 -25.14 -4.35
C GLN A 1154 23.55 -24.88 -5.45
N GLU A 1155 22.63 -23.95 -5.23
CA GLU A 1155 21.63 -23.55 -6.23
C GLU A 1155 22.27 -22.85 -7.45
N ASN A 1156 23.28 -21.99 -7.25
CA ASN A 1156 24.05 -21.41 -8.36
C ASN A 1156 24.71 -22.49 -9.27
N MET A 1157 25.21 -23.59 -8.70
CA MET A 1157 25.80 -24.68 -9.49
C MET A 1157 24.76 -25.52 -10.23
N LYS A 1158 23.61 -25.77 -9.59
CA LYS A 1158 22.44 -26.40 -10.24
C LYS A 1158 21.96 -25.60 -11.45
N GLN A 1159 21.78 -24.27 -11.31
CA GLN A 1159 21.41 -23.39 -12.42
C GLN A 1159 22.39 -23.44 -13.60
N ILE A 1160 23.70 -23.60 -13.35
CA ILE A 1160 24.69 -23.75 -14.43
C ILE A 1160 24.54 -25.09 -15.14
N HIS A 1161 24.39 -26.17 -14.37
CA HIS A 1161 24.22 -27.54 -14.87
C HIS A 1161 22.98 -27.66 -15.77
N ASP A 1162 21.85 -27.17 -15.30
CA ASP A 1162 20.56 -27.31 -15.98
C ASP A 1162 20.47 -26.37 -17.20
N ALA A 1163 21.09 -25.19 -17.15
CA ALA A 1163 21.26 -24.31 -18.30
C ALA A 1163 22.22 -24.87 -19.37
N ALA A 1164 23.27 -25.59 -18.98
CA ALA A 1164 24.18 -26.23 -19.91
C ALA A 1164 23.49 -27.36 -20.70
N LEU A 1165 22.69 -28.20 -20.02
CA LEU A 1165 21.79 -29.18 -20.64
C LEU A 1165 20.81 -28.51 -21.60
N THR A 1166 20.07 -27.51 -21.10
CA THR A 1166 18.97 -26.83 -21.81
C THR A 1166 19.43 -26.01 -23.02
N GLY A 1167 20.68 -25.54 -23.01
CA GLY A 1167 21.32 -24.82 -24.11
C GLY A 1167 22.02 -25.71 -25.16
N ASN A 1168 21.97 -27.05 -25.02
CA ASN A 1168 22.80 -27.99 -25.80
C ASN A 1168 24.32 -27.71 -25.70
N LEU A 1169 24.78 -27.09 -24.61
CA LEU A 1169 26.17 -26.73 -24.38
C LEU A 1169 26.95 -27.86 -23.68
N THR A 1170 26.49 -29.11 -23.72
CA THR A 1170 27.14 -30.24 -23.06
C THR A 1170 28.03 -31.04 -23.99
N LYS A 1171 29.21 -31.43 -23.49
CA LYS A 1171 30.14 -32.36 -24.14
C LYS A 1171 29.48 -33.74 -24.27
N GLU A 1172 29.07 -34.13 -25.48
CA GLU A 1172 28.41 -35.44 -25.69
C GLU A 1172 29.31 -36.59 -25.20
N GLY A 1173 28.78 -37.40 -24.29
CA GLY A 1173 29.51 -38.51 -23.71
C GLY A 1173 29.78 -39.60 -24.73
N VAL A 1174 31.06 -39.81 -25.07
CA VAL A 1174 31.52 -40.94 -25.90
C VAL A 1174 31.20 -42.26 -25.19
N GLY A 1175 30.00 -42.79 -25.42
CA GLY A 1175 29.47 -43.97 -24.72
C GLY A 1175 28.01 -44.33 -25.00
N VAL A 1176 27.14 -43.39 -25.39
CA VAL A 1176 25.71 -43.68 -25.65
C VAL A 1176 25.27 -43.25 -27.04
N ARG A 1177 24.91 -44.22 -27.90
CA ARG A 1177 24.27 -43.94 -29.19
C ARG A 1177 22.82 -43.48 -29.00
N ARG A 1178 22.53 -42.22 -29.31
CA ARG A 1178 21.14 -41.78 -29.58
C ARG A 1178 20.62 -42.54 -30.81
N VAL A 1179 19.51 -43.27 -30.66
CA VAL A 1179 18.83 -43.91 -31.79
C VAL A 1179 17.88 -42.90 -32.43
N HIS A 1180 18.25 -42.34 -33.58
CA HIS A 1180 17.35 -41.51 -34.37
C HIS A 1180 16.24 -42.37 -34.99
N SER A 1181 15.02 -42.26 -34.47
CA SER A 1181 13.81 -42.82 -35.08
C SER A 1181 13.33 -41.92 -36.23
N LEU A 1182 13.66 -42.29 -37.47
CA LEU A 1182 13.04 -41.70 -38.66
C LEU A 1182 11.53 -42.04 -38.72
N PRO A 1183 10.67 -41.11 -39.17
CA PRO A 1183 9.23 -41.35 -39.24
C PRO A 1183 8.88 -42.37 -40.34
N ARG A 1184 8.08 -43.39 -39.98
CA ARG A 1184 7.49 -44.32 -40.97
C ARG A 1184 6.09 -43.88 -41.34
N ARG A 1185 5.81 -43.84 -42.64
CA ARG A 1185 4.44 -43.75 -43.19
C ARG A 1185 3.66 -45.05 -42.94
N ALA A 1186 2.34 -44.94 -43.03
CA ALA A 1186 1.38 -46.02 -42.80
C ALA A 1186 1.51 -47.19 -43.80
N GLN A 1187 1.06 -48.38 -43.39
CA GLN A 1187 -0.14 -49.02 -43.96
C GLN A 1187 -0.59 -50.28 -43.18
N ASP A 1188 -1.91 -50.38 -43.02
CA ASP A 1188 -2.81 -51.55 -43.08
C ASP A 1188 -2.80 -52.73 -42.07
N ASP A 1189 -4.05 -53.12 -41.78
CA ASP A 1189 -4.65 -54.39 -41.32
C ASP A 1189 -4.27 -55.15 -40.03
N LYS A 1190 -5.12 -54.98 -38.99
CA LYS A 1190 -6.21 -55.90 -38.55
C LYS A 1190 -5.96 -57.45 -38.41
N PRO A 1191 -6.69 -58.14 -37.50
CA PRO A 1191 -6.40 -58.21 -36.06
C PRO A 1191 -6.39 -59.67 -35.54
N PHE A 1192 -5.93 -59.92 -34.30
CA PHE A 1192 -6.41 -61.10 -33.53
C PHE A 1192 -6.29 -60.90 -32.01
N ALA A 1193 -7.11 -61.63 -31.25
CA ALA A 1193 -7.25 -61.49 -29.80
C ALA A 1193 -7.01 -62.80 -29.04
N LYS A 1194 -6.59 -62.70 -27.77
CA LYS A 1194 -7.13 -63.51 -26.65
C LYS A 1194 -6.67 -62.99 -25.28
N ARG A 1195 -7.54 -63.15 -24.27
CA ARG A 1195 -7.24 -63.02 -22.83
C ARG A 1195 -7.20 -64.41 -22.18
N ALA A 1196 -6.21 -64.65 -21.33
CA ALA A 1196 -6.24 -65.47 -20.10
C ALA A 1196 -4.89 -65.18 -19.39
N ASN A 1197 -4.83 -64.55 -18.22
CA ASN A 1197 -5.37 -64.91 -16.90
C ASN A 1197 -4.61 -66.06 -16.24
N ASP A 1198 -3.93 -65.76 -15.12
CA ASP A 1198 -4.13 -66.49 -13.85
C ASP A 1198 -3.54 -65.71 -12.65
N GLN A 1199 -3.89 -66.18 -11.46
CA GLN A 1199 -3.56 -65.61 -10.15
C GLN A 1199 -2.18 -66.16 -9.69
N GLN A 1200 -1.59 -65.98 -8.50
CA GLN A 1200 -2.12 -65.71 -7.15
C GLN A 1200 -0.93 -65.48 -6.17
N VAL A 1201 -0.91 -64.42 -5.35
CA VAL A 1201 -0.07 -64.34 -4.11
C VAL A 1201 -0.82 -63.51 -3.06
N LYS A 1202 -0.71 -63.88 -1.78
CA LYS A 1202 -1.40 -63.27 -0.63
C LYS A 1202 -0.62 -63.53 0.66
N GLU A 1203 -0.53 -62.53 1.55
CA GLU A 1203 0.12 -62.58 2.89
C GLU A 1203 1.64 -62.91 2.89
N ASP A 1204 2.45 -62.57 3.90
CA ASP A 1204 2.19 -62.34 5.34
C ASP A 1204 3.08 -61.22 5.95
N ALA A 1205 3.08 -61.01 7.28
CA ALA A 1205 3.60 -59.79 7.93
C ALA A 1205 4.55 -60.00 9.14
N SER A 1206 5.27 -58.90 9.48
CA SER A 1206 5.58 -58.39 10.85
C SER A 1206 7.03 -58.35 11.41
N LYS A 1207 7.34 -57.16 11.99
CA LYS A 1207 8.20 -56.83 13.16
C LYS A 1207 9.75 -56.65 13.04
N PRO A 1208 10.38 -55.90 13.99
CA PRO A 1208 11.56 -55.05 13.70
C PRO A 1208 12.75 -55.17 14.69
N PRO A 1209 13.80 -54.33 14.54
CA PRO A 1209 14.82 -54.05 15.56
C PRO A 1209 14.90 -52.50 15.88
N PRO A 1210 15.83 -51.96 16.69
CA PRO A 1210 15.54 -51.68 18.11
C PRO A 1210 15.92 -50.26 18.62
N GLN A 1211 15.53 -49.95 19.86
CA GLN A 1211 16.07 -48.82 20.64
C GLN A 1211 17.40 -49.19 21.33
N LEU A 1212 18.23 -48.19 21.65
CA LEU A 1212 19.29 -48.28 22.66
C LEU A 1212 19.49 -46.92 23.34
N HIS A 1213 19.97 -46.98 24.60
CA HIS A 1213 20.08 -45.92 25.61
C HIS A 1213 20.58 -44.54 25.15
#